data_AF-A0A2R5G8E9-F1
#
_entry.id   AF-A0A2R5G8E9-F1
#
_cell.length_a   1.000
_cell.length_b   1.000
_cell.length_c   1.000
_cell.angle_alpha   90.00
_cell.angle_beta   90.00
_cell.angle_gamma   90.00
#
_symmetry.space_group_name_H-M   'P 1'
#
loop_
_entity.id
_entity.type
_entity.pdbx_description
1 polymer ?
#
loop_
_entity_poly.entity_id
_entity_poly.type
_entity_poly.pdbx_seq_one_letter_code
_entity_poly.pdbx_strand_id
1 'polypeptide(L)'
;MGDDDEENSRAKTGPTAGWVCRKSSTFLVRSWPEIDQTNRLADLNKRNSLSDNGIGDKGAKALAKALETNTTLQLLGLNTNNIGSEGHTSLANALKQNRRLQTLPADVAQKFPLSEEDQALLQRSAPEGPERELSFTIWDYGGQQVFYALHHIFLTEKGLYLVVFDMREIIGKSEFETKLKPEDLELLASREDAIGNLRFWLNSIKLHAPNAPILLVGTYLDQVKDLLKVERHLAAHKICAPGTLVIPPNGLRFFPVDNSSVDPERAAELRRAIVSTAAAQPYVSERVPLAWLKIYEELVASSEPYWLYSDLIQRASSHGQSRNETDDLVAYFHGLGVVVHLRTSPALERIVVLDPQWLLDKLSCVIADDLHAEKMFYDPQLRASGHIEAYERMRSSSIASHSILEWLWRKQEVTFLRDFMIANMLLSEWRFDEDAEEDEFLVTGLLSGMTEPLETPHFEPGLSCILSFDKFFLPNGVFHRLVAQCAEYASRDDVAGDDEPMTPRQNNAQAIMSFGANDFLLTVRGNVIHICIDKRAVQPALVIKLLVSMFREQKDTIFRKLPWELLLVSPTSQVSISHGKLAKAHQAGKLKRRLRDPSGGRTAYVSEFDAFFREDLGALDGDGDGKQVSSPVPVSPLGPDEDTHVFISHVQATGGDLSDALRCKLENRGLKVWFDQAHEGNLNRAAMLAAVRRARTYVLVLTKGIFASEAVKDELRCAFEANKPIVPVHENETHRLSYATFSEYIATTPSFCSGIFL
;
A
#
# COMPACT_ATOMS: atom_id res chain seq x y z
N MET A 1 45.32 -48.91 -9.81
CA MET A 1 45.74 -50.31 -9.55
C MET A 1 46.54 -50.29 -8.26
N GLY A 2 46.05 -50.99 -7.24
CA GLY A 2 46.79 -51.30 -6.02
C GLY A 2 46.40 -50.44 -4.82
N ASP A 3 45.36 -50.89 -4.14
CA ASP A 3 44.88 -50.51 -2.80
C ASP A 3 45.89 -50.81 -1.66
N ASP A 4 45.58 -50.22 -0.49
CA ASP A 4 45.85 -50.66 0.90
C ASP A 4 47.22 -50.31 1.51
N ASP A 5 47.38 -49.89 2.77
CA ASP A 5 46.51 -49.44 3.86
C ASP A 5 47.44 -49.03 5.04
N GLU A 6 46.87 -48.45 6.10
CA GLU A 6 47.48 -48.09 7.41
C GLU A 6 48.37 -46.82 7.42
N GLU A 7 48.20 -45.84 8.32
CA GLU A 7 47.87 -45.96 9.73
C GLU A 7 47.43 -44.60 10.31
N ASN A 8 46.42 -44.64 11.18
CA ASN A 8 46.43 -44.06 12.53
C ASN A 8 45.21 -43.19 12.94
N SER A 9 44.43 -43.82 13.80
CA SER A 9 43.29 -43.35 14.57
C SER A 9 43.63 -42.24 15.59
N ARG A 10 42.76 -41.22 15.68
CA ARG A 10 42.38 -40.62 16.96
C ARG A 10 40.98 -40.00 16.89
N ALA A 11 40.12 -40.50 17.77
CA ALA A 11 38.71 -40.16 17.91
C ALA A 11 38.46 -38.69 18.27
N LYS A 12 37.42 -38.09 17.68
CA LYS A 12 36.59 -37.06 18.32
C LYS A 12 35.11 -37.36 18.07
N THR A 13 34.42 -37.40 19.19
CA THR A 13 32.99 -37.53 19.47
C THR A 13 32.17 -36.33 19.00
N GLY A 14 30.91 -36.55 18.60
CA GLY A 14 29.80 -35.63 18.87
C GLY A 14 29.12 -34.98 17.64
N PRO A 15 27.79 -35.15 17.46
CA PRO A 15 27.01 -34.55 16.38
C PRO A 15 26.43 -33.18 16.79
N THR A 16 26.32 -32.25 15.86
CA THR A 16 25.40 -31.10 16.00
C THR A 16 24.60 -30.93 14.72
N ALA A 17 23.32 -31.28 14.84
CA ALA A 17 22.27 -30.99 13.89
C ALA A 17 22.21 -29.47 13.64
N GLY A 18 22.44 -29.07 12.39
CA GLY A 18 22.16 -27.73 11.89
C GLY A 18 20.68 -27.64 11.53
N TRP A 19 19.97 -26.77 12.22
CA TRP A 19 18.55 -26.52 12.11
C TRP A 19 18.21 -25.90 10.75
N VAL A 20 17.34 -26.56 9.98
CA VAL A 20 16.73 -26.01 8.77
C VAL A 20 15.29 -25.65 9.13
N CYS A 21 15.07 -24.40 9.51
CA CYS A 21 13.72 -23.86 9.65
C CYS A 21 13.20 -23.47 8.26
N ARG A 22 12.46 -24.38 7.60
CA ARG A 22 11.73 -24.07 6.36
C ARG A 22 10.32 -23.59 6.70
N LYS A 23 10.07 -22.32 6.38
CA LYS A 23 8.73 -21.73 6.20
C LYS A 23 7.88 -22.63 5.31
N SER A 24 6.70 -23.02 5.78
CA SER A 24 5.65 -23.71 5.03
C SER A 24 4.56 -22.68 4.68
N SER A 25 4.06 -22.52 3.46
CA SER A 25 4.09 -23.41 2.29
C SER A 25 3.91 -22.61 0.99
N THR A 26 4.97 -22.52 0.20
CA THR A 26 4.96 -22.24 -1.23
C THR A 26 4.86 -23.58 -1.98
N PHE A 27 3.85 -23.79 -2.82
CA PHE A 27 3.90 -24.85 -3.84
C PHE A 27 4.48 -24.29 -5.13
N LEU A 28 5.81 -24.25 -5.21
CA LEU A 28 6.56 -24.13 -6.45
C LEU A 28 6.86 -25.56 -6.93
N VAL A 29 6.03 -26.09 -7.83
CA VAL A 29 6.39 -27.30 -8.58
C VAL A 29 7.17 -26.86 -9.82
N ARG A 30 8.50 -26.86 -9.72
CA ARG A 30 9.39 -26.96 -10.88
C ARG A 30 10.39 -28.10 -10.66
N SER A 31 10.03 -29.27 -11.17
CA SER A 31 10.93 -30.14 -11.93
C SER A 31 10.07 -31.10 -12.76
N TRP A 32 10.26 -31.06 -14.09
CA TRP A 32 9.84 -32.13 -15.00
C TRP A 32 11.02 -33.07 -15.16
N PRO A 33 10.88 -34.35 -14.77
CA PRO A 33 11.55 -35.45 -15.44
C PRO A 33 10.50 -36.30 -16.18
N GLU A 34 10.80 -36.54 -17.46
CA GLU A 34 10.34 -37.61 -18.35
C GLU A 34 8.84 -38.03 -18.30
N ILE A 35 8.21 -37.77 -19.44
CA ILE A 35 6.85 -38.15 -19.81
C ILE A 35 6.71 -39.68 -19.74
N ASP A 36 6.09 -40.19 -18.68
CA ASP A 36 5.56 -41.55 -18.66
C ASP A 36 4.05 -41.53 -18.98
N GLN A 37 3.72 -42.17 -20.09
CA GLN A 37 2.40 -42.23 -20.69
C GLN A 37 1.57 -43.26 -19.93
N THR A 38 0.49 -42.88 -19.23
CA THR A 38 -0.80 -43.60 -19.28
C THR A 38 -1.93 -43.12 -18.35
N ASN A 39 -1.77 -42.21 -17.37
CA ASN A 39 -2.86 -42.04 -16.38
C ASN A 39 -3.12 -40.64 -15.78
N ARG A 40 -3.19 -39.56 -16.58
CA ARG A 40 -3.51 -38.22 -16.06
C ARG A 40 -4.46 -37.37 -16.91
N LEU A 41 -5.73 -37.78 -17.00
CA LEU A 41 -6.84 -36.88 -17.39
C LEU A 41 -7.45 -36.15 -16.19
N ALA A 42 -7.28 -36.66 -14.96
CA ALA A 42 -7.81 -36.03 -13.74
C ALA A 42 -7.06 -34.74 -13.36
N ASP A 43 -5.78 -34.62 -13.73
CA ASP A 43 -4.96 -33.43 -13.44
C ASP A 43 -5.21 -32.25 -14.39
N LEU A 44 -5.88 -32.48 -15.53
CA LEU A 44 -6.25 -31.42 -16.48
C LEU A 44 -7.37 -30.51 -15.96
N ASN A 45 -8.14 -30.97 -14.96
CA ASN A 45 -9.24 -30.20 -14.38
C ASN A 45 -8.76 -29.01 -13.50
N LYS A 46 -7.44 -28.88 -13.26
CA LYS A 46 -6.85 -27.77 -12.50
C LYS A 46 -6.26 -26.66 -13.38
N ARG A 47 -6.11 -26.88 -14.69
CA ARG A 47 -5.58 -25.88 -15.64
C ARG A 47 -6.42 -25.92 -16.90
N ASN A 48 -7.36 -24.97 -17.03
CA ASN A 48 -8.25 -24.81 -18.19
C ASN A 48 -7.52 -24.35 -19.48
N SER A 49 -6.19 -24.44 -19.54
CA SER A 49 -5.40 -24.04 -20.71
C SER A 49 -4.13 -24.88 -20.79
N LEU A 50 -4.02 -25.64 -21.88
CA LEU A 50 -2.79 -26.28 -22.34
C LEU A 50 -2.06 -25.39 -23.34
N SER A 51 -2.37 -24.09 -23.40
CA SER A 51 -1.78 -23.19 -24.40
C SER A 51 -0.27 -23.05 -24.24
N ASP A 52 0.46 -22.91 -25.35
CA ASP A 52 1.93 -22.71 -25.39
C ASP A 52 2.80 -23.85 -24.79
N ASN A 53 2.46 -25.11 -25.05
CA ASN A 53 3.20 -26.29 -24.58
C ASN A 53 3.87 -27.12 -25.69
N GLY A 54 3.90 -26.62 -26.93
CA GLY A 54 4.58 -27.31 -28.04
C GLY A 54 4.07 -28.72 -28.34
N ILE A 55 2.77 -28.98 -28.12
CA ILE A 55 2.13 -30.30 -28.18
C ILE A 55 2.29 -30.99 -29.56
N GLY A 56 2.16 -30.22 -30.65
CA GLY A 56 2.25 -30.74 -32.02
C GLY A 56 1.22 -31.82 -32.38
N ASP A 57 1.31 -32.37 -33.60
CA ASP A 57 0.32 -33.33 -34.12
C ASP A 57 0.24 -34.65 -33.36
N LYS A 58 1.37 -35.12 -32.84
CA LYS A 58 1.44 -36.38 -32.08
C LYS A 58 0.78 -36.24 -30.71
N GLY A 59 1.00 -35.12 -30.02
CA GLY A 59 0.35 -34.83 -28.75
C GLY A 59 -1.15 -34.59 -28.92
N ALA A 60 -1.56 -33.93 -30.01
CA ALA A 60 -2.97 -33.73 -30.34
C ALA A 60 -3.73 -35.04 -30.62
N LYS A 61 -3.10 -36.01 -31.29
CA LYS A 61 -3.67 -37.37 -31.49
C LYS A 61 -3.85 -38.14 -30.18
N ALA A 62 -2.89 -38.03 -29.26
CA ALA A 62 -3.00 -38.64 -27.94
C ALA A 62 -4.12 -37.99 -27.11
N LEU A 63 -4.24 -36.66 -27.19
CA LEU A 63 -5.29 -35.89 -26.51
C LEU A 63 -6.68 -36.20 -27.08
N ALA A 64 -6.81 -36.38 -28.40
CA ALA A 64 -8.07 -36.76 -29.04
C ALA A 64 -8.62 -38.09 -28.48
N LYS A 65 -7.76 -39.12 -28.40
CA LYS A 65 -8.15 -40.43 -27.86
C LYS A 65 -8.54 -40.38 -26.38
N ALA A 66 -7.90 -39.49 -25.63
CA ALA A 66 -8.23 -39.19 -24.25
C ALA A 66 -9.59 -38.47 -24.11
N LEU A 67 -9.93 -37.58 -25.05
CA LEU A 67 -11.20 -36.85 -25.06
C LEU A 67 -12.39 -37.75 -25.43
N GLU A 68 -12.23 -38.76 -26.28
CA GLU A 68 -13.31 -39.71 -26.64
C GLU A 68 -13.92 -40.43 -25.43
N THR A 69 -13.13 -40.61 -24.36
CA THR A 69 -13.55 -41.34 -23.15
C THR A 69 -13.75 -40.42 -21.94
N ASN A 70 -13.46 -39.12 -22.08
CA ASN A 70 -13.54 -38.16 -20.99
C ASN A 70 -14.99 -37.68 -20.79
N THR A 71 -15.51 -37.84 -19.58
CA THR A 71 -16.89 -37.46 -19.22
C THR A 71 -16.99 -36.25 -18.29
N THR A 72 -15.86 -35.65 -17.89
CA THR A 72 -15.78 -34.65 -16.82
C THR A 72 -15.31 -33.28 -17.30
N LEU A 73 -14.54 -33.22 -18.39
CA LEU A 73 -13.96 -31.99 -18.92
C LEU A 73 -15.03 -31.17 -19.66
N GLN A 74 -15.17 -29.88 -19.30
CA GLN A 74 -16.14 -28.97 -19.91
C GLN A 74 -15.48 -27.91 -20.81
N LEU A 75 -14.21 -27.58 -20.59
CA LEU A 75 -13.52 -26.50 -21.31
C LEU A 75 -12.07 -26.90 -21.56
N LEU A 76 -11.56 -26.67 -22.78
CA LEU A 76 -10.19 -27.04 -23.17
C LEU A 76 -9.55 -25.94 -24.02
N GLY A 77 -8.51 -25.28 -23.52
CA GLY A 77 -7.70 -24.32 -24.28
C GLY A 77 -6.43 -24.97 -24.87
N LEU A 78 -6.21 -24.85 -26.19
CA LEU A 78 -5.08 -25.43 -26.92
C LEU A 78 -4.32 -24.40 -27.78
N ASN A 79 -4.56 -23.11 -27.55
CA ASN A 79 -3.96 -22.04 -28.34
C ASN A 79 -2.43 -22.15 -28.35
N THR A 80 -1.79 -21.67 -29.42
CA THR A 80 -0.31 -21.56 -29.51
C THR A 80 0.47 -22.86 -29.27
N ASN A 81 -0.06 -24.04 -29.64
CA ASN A 81 0.61 -25.34 -29.46
C ASN A 81 1.29 -25.96 -30.69
N ASN A 82 1.41 -25.20 -31.79
CA ASN A 82 1.99 -25.65 -33.06
C ASN A 82 1.40 -26.98 -33.59
N ILE A 83 0.09 -27.17 -33.43
CA ILE A 83 -0.64 -28.34 -33.93
C ILE A 83 -0.82 -28.17 -35.45
N GLY A 84 -0.47 -29.17 -36.24
CA GLY A 84 -0.64 -29.24 -37.69
C GLY A 84 -2.00 -29.81 -38.10
N SER A 85 -2.23 -29.99 -39.40
CA SER A 85 -3.55 -30.41 -39.93
C SER A 85 -3.97 -31.81 -39.46
N GLU A 86 -3.02 -32.72 -39.23
CA GLU A 86 -3.31 -34.08 -38.78
C GLU A 86 -3.76 -34.16 -37.31
N GLY A 87 -3.14 -33.36 -36.44
CA GLY A 87 -3.50 -33.26 -35.03
C GLY A 87 -4.88 -32.63 -34.85
N HIS A 88 -5.19 -31.58 -35.63
CA HIS A 88 -6.50 -30.96 -35.62
C HIS A 88 -7.62 -31.89 -36.13
N THR A 89 -7.37 -32.65 -37.20
CA THR A 89 -8.36 -33.63 -37.73
C THR A 89 -8.72 -34.68 -36.67
N SER A 90 -7.71 -35.10 -35.90
CA SER A 90 -7.88 -36.10 -34.85
C SER A 90 -8.69 -35.56 -33.67
N LEU A 91 -8.40 -34.32 -33.24
CA LEU A 91 -9.18 -33.63 -32.21
C LEU A 91 -10.65 -33.42 -32.64
N ALA A 92 -10.90 -32.97 -33.87
CA ALA A 92 -12.25 -32.77 -34.38
C ALA A 92 -13.10 -34.05 -34.37
N ASN A 93 -12.52 -35.19 -34.74
CA ASN A 93 -13.23 -36.48 -34.72
C ASN A 93 -13.56 -36.95 -33.29
N ALA A 94 -12.66 -36.73 -32.33
CA ALA A 94 -12.91 -37.04 -30.92
C ALA A 94 -14.02 -36.18 -30.31
N LEU A 95 -14.09 -34.90 -30.72
CA LEU A 95 -15.09 -33.94 -30.25
C LEU A 95 -16.50 -34.26 -30.77
N LYS A 96 -16.62 -34.87 -31.96
CA LYS A 96 -17.91 -35.38 -32.47
C LYS A 96 -18.52 -36.47 -31.57
N GLN A 97 -17.69 -37.16 -30.78
CA GLN A 97 -18.14 -38.21 -29.86
C GLN A 97 -18.30 -37.72 -28.42
N ASN A 98 -17.59 -36.66 -28.02
CA ASN A 98 -17.65 -36.11 -26.67
C ASN A 98 -18.81 -35.10 -26.51
N ARG A 99 -19.82 -35.46 -25.70
CA ARG A 99 -21.02 -34.65 -25.46
C ARG A 99 -20.94 -33.73 -24.22
N ARG A 100 -19.80 -33.70 -23.52
CA ARG A 100 -19.64 -32.98 -22.24
C ARG A 100 -18.77 -31.74 -22.34
N LEU A 101 -17.92 -31.65 -23.36
CA LEU A 101 -17.13 -30.45 -23.64
C LEU A 101 -18.02 -29.34 -24.20
N GLN A 102 -18.02 -28.18 -23.56
CA GLN A 102 -18.90 -27.04 -23.84
C GLN A 102 -18.23 -25.95 -24.69
N THR A 103 -16.91 -25.79 -24.61
CA THR A 103 -16.18 -24.74 -25.36
C THR A 103 -14.83 -25.22 -25.88
N LEU A 104 -14.48 -24.79 -27.10
CA LEU A 104 -13.23 -25.09 -27.79
C LEU A 104 -12.37 -23.83 -28.01
N PRO A 105 -11.05 -23.98 -28.19
CA PRO A 105 -10.17 -22.88 -28.54
C PRO A 105 -10.34 -22.46 -30.00
N ALA A 106 -10.22 -21.15 -30.26
CA ALA A 106 -10.59 -20.52 -31.53
C ALA A 106 -9.76 -21.01 -32.73
N ASP A 107 -8.56 -21.52 -32.50
CA ASP A 107 -7.63 -22.04 -33.51
C ASP A 107 -8.12 -23.34 -34.16
N VAL A 108 -8.81 -24.21 -33.41
CA VAL A 108 -9.45 -25.43 -33.94
C VAL A 108 -10.72 -25.11 -34.72
N ALA A 109 -11.50 -24.14 -34.25
CA ALA A 109 -12.74 -23.70 -34.88
C ALA A 109 -12.50 -22.93 -36.19
N GLN A 110 -11.39 -22.19 -36.30
CA GLN A 110 -11.06 -21.40 -37.50
C GLN A 110 -10.42 -22.21 -38.64
N LYS A 111 -9.85 -23.39 -38.37
CA LYS A 111 -9.07 -24.16 -39.36
C LYS A 111 -9.83 -25.30 -40.05
N PHE A 112 -11.03 -25.65 -39.61
CA PHE A 112 -11.87 -26.68 -40.26
C PHE A 112 -13.25 -26.10 -40.62
N PRO A 113 -13.73 -26.26 -41.87
CA PRO A 113 -15.11 -25.98 -42.20
C PRO A 113 -15.98 -27.10 -41.59
N LEU A 114 -16.39 -26.91 -40.33
CA LEU A 114 -17.42 -27.73 -39.72
C LEU A 114 -18.75 -27.45 -40.42
N SER A 115 -19.53 -28.50 -40.72
CA SER A 115 -20.84 -28.34 -41.36
C SER A 115 -21.77 -27.51 -40.48
N GLU A 116 -22.76 -26.82 -41.07
CA GLU A 116 -23.73 -26.01 -40.30
C GLU A 116 -24.46 -26.83 -39.22
N GLU A 117 -24.67 -28.13 -39.46
CA GLU A 117 -25.24 -29.06 -38.47
C GLU A 117 -24.27 -29.37 -37.32
N ASP A 118 -22.96 -29.48 -37.58
CA ASP A 118 -21.92 -29.69 -36.56
C ASP A 118 -21.75 -28.42 -35.68
N GLN A 119 -21.88 -27.23 -36.27
CA GLN A 119 -21.85 -25.96 -35.52
C GLN A 119 -23.09 -25.81 -34.62
N ALA A 120 -24.26 -26.23 -35.09
CA ALA A 120 -25.50 -26.19 -34.31
C ALA A 120 -25.52 -27.20 -33.14
N LEU A 121 -24.85 -28.35 -33.28
CA LEU A 121 -24.68 -29.33 -32.20
C LEU A 121 -23.76 -28.83 -31.08
N LEU A 122 -22.76 -28.01 -31.40
CA LEU A 122 -21.81 -27.42 -30.44
C LEU A 122 -22.39 -26.22 -29.67
N GLN A 123 -23.38 -25.52 -30.23
CA GLN A 123 -24.03 -24.37 -29.57
C GLN A 123 -25.18 -24.75 -28.61
N ARG A 124 -25.64 -26.01 -28.58
CA ARG A 124 -26.77 -26.46 -27.76
C ARG A 124 -26.46 -26.74 -26.29
N SER A 125 -25.24 -26.50 -25.85
CA SER A 125 -24.79 -26.63 -24.45
C SER A 125 -24.36 -25.30 -23.81
N ALA A 126 -24.81 -24.17 -24.36
CA ALA A 126 -24.85 -22.93 -23.60
C ALA A 126 -25.97 -23.02 -22.55
N PRO A 127 -25.71 -22.76 -21.26
CA PRO A 127 -26.77 -22.77 -20.25
C PRO A 127 -27.84 -21.73 -20.59
N GLU A 128 -29.10 -22.15 -20.55
CA GLU A 128 -30.26 -21.26 -20.68
C GLU A 128 -30.34 -20.36 -19.43
N GLY A 129 -29.77 -19.15 -19.52
CA GLY A 129 -29.88 -18.08 -18.53
C GLY A 129 -28.68 -17.12 -18.59
N PRO A 130 -28.82 -15.82 -18.27
CA PRO A 130 -27.70 -14.88 -18.28
C PRO A 130 -26.88 -15.08 -16.99
N GLU A 131 -26.20 -16.21 -16.85
CA GLU A 131 -25.16 -16.34 -15.84
C GLU A 131 -23.97 -15.50 -16.28
N ARG A 132 -23.79 -14.34 -15.64
CA ARG A 132 -22.64 -13.47 -15.86
C ARG A 132 -21.38 -14.23 -15.48
N GLU A 133 -20.50 -14.47 -16.45
CA GLU A 133 -19.20 -15.07 -16.21
C GLU A 133 -18.36 -14.13 -15.32
N LEU A 134 -17.96 -14.62 -14.14
CA LEU A 134 -17.13 -13.86 -13.20
C LEU A 134 -15.67 -14.28 -13.36
N SER A 135 -14.79 -13.31 -13.62
CA SER A 135 -13.34 -13.49 -13.58
C SER A 135 -12.77 -13.03 -12.24
N PHE A 136 -11.73 -13.72 -11.77
CA PHE A 136 -11.04 -13.40 -10.52
C PHE A 136 -9.56 -13.20 -10.78
N THR A 137 -9.01 -12.11 -10.24
CA THR A 137 -7.56 -11.91 -10.08
C THR A 137 -7.21 -12.21 -8.62
N ILE A 138 -6.28 -13.11 -8.39
CA ILE A 138 -5.86 -13.51 -7.04
C ILE A 138 -4.51 -12.88 -6.75
N TRP A 139 -4.42 -12.23 -5.60
CA TRP A 139 -3.19 -11.64 -5.09
C TRP A 139 -2.74 -12.32 -3.80
N ASP A 140 -1.44 -12.62 -3.70
CA ASP A 140 -0.82 -13.16 -2.50
C ASP A 140 0.26 -12.21 -1.98
N TYR A 141 -0.17 -11.22 -1.18
CA TYR A 141 0.72 -10.30 -0.48
C TYR A 141 1.10 -10.80 0.93
N GLY A 142 0.77 -12.05 1.26
CA GLY A 142 0.87 -12.60 2.60
C GLY A 142 2.29 -13.06 2.96
N GLY A 143 2.75 -12.69 4.16
CA GLY A 143 3.80 -13.45 4.86
C GLY A 143 5.15 -12.76 5.06
N GLN A 144 5.44 -11.64 4.39
CA GLN A 144 6.64 -10.84 4.69
C GLN A 144 6.26 -9.49 5.28
N GLN A 145 6.72 -9.22 6.52
CA GLN A 145 6.36 -8.01 7.27
C GLN A 145 6.82 -6.72 6.57
N VAL A 146 7.87 -6.80 5.75
CA VAL A 146 8.44 -5.68 4.99
C VAL A 146 7.43 -5.07 4.00
N PHE A 147 6.50 -5.87 3.46
CA PHE A 147 5.45 -5.38 2.55
C PHE A 147 4.23 -4.81 3.26
N TYR A 148 4.14 -4.88 4.59
CA TYR A 148 3.00 -4.33 5.33
C TYR A 148 2.91 -2.82 5.20
N ALA A 149 4.02 -2.15 4.92
CA ALA A 149 4.03 -0.75 4.58
C ALA A 149 3.21 -0.46 3.31
N LEU A 150 3.08 -1.40 2.37
CA LEU A 150 2.39 -1.19 1.08
C LEU A 150 0.91 -1.59 1.09
N HIS A 151 0.34 -1.95 2.24
CA HIS A 151 -1.06 -2.35 2.35
C HIS A 151 -2.04 -1.29 1.82
N HIS A 152 -1.72 0.01 1.86
CA HIS A 152 -2.58 1.07 1.32
C HIS A 152 -2.67 1.09 -0.21
N ILE A 153 -1.75 0.43 -0.92
CA ILE A 153 -1.80 0.28 -2.39
C ILE A 153 -2.64 -0.94 -2.76
N PHE A 154 -2.43 -2.05 -2.06
CA PHE A 154 -2.95 -3.35 -2.45
C PHE A 154 -4.30 -3.69 -1.82
N LEU A 155 -4.63 -3.09 -0.67
CA LEU A 155 -5.92 -3.28 -0.02
C LEU A 155 -6.92 -2.22 -0.53
N THR A 156 -7.72 -2.58 -1.54
CA THR A 156 -8.72 -1.71 -2.18
C THR A 156 -10.16 -2.04 -1.74
N GLU A 157 -11.06 -1.05 -1.80
CA GLU A 157 -12.48 -1.26 -1.44
C GLU A 157 -13.23 -2.19 -2.43
N LYS A 158 -12.72 -2.36 -3.67
CA LYS A 158 -13.31 -3.28 -4.66
C LYS A 158 -12.70 -4.70 -4.60
N GLY A 159 -12.04 -5.05 -3.49
CA GLY A 159 -11.50 -6.38 -3.24
C GLY A 159 -12.43 -7.30 -2.44
N LEU A 160 -12.10 -8.59 -2.44
CA LEU A 160 -12.66 -9.61 -1.54
C LEU A 160 -11.49 -10.30 -0.85
N TYR A 161 -11.49 -10.33 0.48
CA TYR A 161 -10.33 -10.74 1.27
C TYR A 161 -10.52 -12.11 1.92
N LEU A 162 -9.54 -12.99 1.72
CA LEU A 162 -9.44 -14.26 2.45
C LEU A 162 -8.38 -14.10 3.52
N VAL A 163 -8.78 -14.19 4.80
CA VAL A 163 -7.83 -14.24 5.92
C VAL A 163 -7.73 -15.68 6.37
N VAL A 164 -6.56 -16.28 6.17
CA VAL A 164 -6.32 -17.70 6.46
C VAL A 164 -5.57 -17.84 7.78
N PHE A 165 -5.99 -18.77 8.64
CA PHE A 165 -5.33 -19.03 9.92
C PHE A 165 -5.31 -20.51 10.27
N ASP A 166 -4.31 -20.91 11.06
CA ASP A 166 -4.19 -22.28 11.57
C ASP A 166 -5.07 -22.45 12.82
N MET A 167 -6.07 -23.33 12.75
CA MET A 167 -6.98 -23.57 13.87
C MET A 167 -6.28 -24.19 15.09
N ARG A 168 -5.16 -24.89 14.88
CA ARG A 168 -4.38 -25.55 15.95
C ARG A 168 -3.73 -24.51 16.86
N GLU A 169 -3.24 -23.41 16.28
CA GLU A 169 -2.64 -22.30 17.03
C GLU A 169 -3.68 -21.58 17.91
N ILE A 170 -4.91 -21.44 17.42
CA ILE A 170 -6.01 -20.85 18.20
C ILE A 170 -6.44 -21.76 19.37
N ILE A 171 -6.49 -23.07 19.16
CA ILE A 171 -6.78 -24.03 20.22
C ILE A 171 -5.64 -24.10 21.24
N GLY A 172 -4.40 -23.90 20.81
CA GLY A 172 -3.20 -23.88 21.65
C GLY A 172 -2.43 -25.20 21.63
N LYS A 173 -1.10 -25.08 21.75
CA LYS A 173 -0.14 -26.18 21.59
C LYS A 173 -0.40 -27.39 22.48
N SER A 174 -0.86 -27.18 23.72
CA SER A 174 -1.04 -28.26 24.71
C SER A 174 -2.02 -29.36 24.28
N GLU A 175 -2.97 -29.04 23.40
CA GLU A 175 -3.95 -30.00 22.87
C GLU A 175 -3.38 -30.94 21.79
N PHE A 176 -2.18 -30.62 21.30
CA PHE A 176 -1.50 -31.34 20.22
C PHE A 176 -0.16 -31.94 20.63
N GLU A 177 0.28 -31.74 21.88
CA GLU A 177 1.52 -32.32 22.43
C GLU A 177 1.63 -33.85 22.23
N THR A 178 0.50 -34.55 22.26
CA THR A 178 0.44 -36.02 22.09
C THR A 178 0.05 -36.45 20.67
N LYS A 179 -0.31 -35.51 19.78
CA LYS A 179 -0.87 -35.78 18.44
C LYS A 179 0.07 -35.38 17.31
N LEU A 180 0.93 -34.41 17.54
CA LEU A 180 1.92 -33.92 16.60
C LEU A 180 3.31 -34.40 16.99
N LYS A 181 4.21 -34.45 16.02
CA LYS A 181 5.63 -34.67 16.30
C LYS A 181 6.21 -33.43 17.00
N PRO A 182 7.27 -33.58 17.81
CA PRO A 182 7.91 -32.45 18.49
C PRO A 182 8.34 -31.33 17.52
N GLU A 183 8.86 -31.69 16.36
CA GLU A 183 9.25 -30.76 15.28
C GLU A 183 8.08 -29.91 14.77
N ASP A 184 6.89 -30.50 14.59
CA ASP A 184 5.69 -29.80 14.11
C ASP A 184 5.07 -28.92 15.22
N LEU A 185 5.21 -29.32 16.48
CA LEU A 185 4.69 -28.60 17.64
C LEU A 185 5.50 -27.32 17.94
N GLU A 186 6.82 -27.37 17.75
CA GLU A 186 7.71 -26.21 17.87
C GLU A 186 7.34 -25.11 16.86
N LEU A 187 6.96 -25.51 15.64
CA LEU A 187 6.59 -24.59 14.55
C LEU A 187 5.29 -23.82 14.76
N LEU A 188 4.35 -24.33 15.58
CA LEU A 188 3.10 -23.62 15.84
C LEU A 188 3.38 -22.28 16.54
N ALA A 189 2.64 -21.23 16.19
CA ALA A 189 2.67 -20.01 16.98
C ALA A 189 2.04 -20.21 18.38
N SER A 190 2.33 -19.31 19.33
CA SER A 190 1.52 -19.22 20.54
C SER A 190 0.10 -18.75 20.19
N ARG A 191 -0.88 -19.03 21.06
CA ARG A 191 -2.26 -18.58 20.81
C ARG A 191 -2.32 -17.06 20.75
N GLU A 192 -1.61 -16.40 21.64
CA GLU A 192 -1.52 -14.94 21.73
C GLU A 192 -0.95 -14.34 20.44
N ASP A 193 0.11 -14.94 19.88
CA ASP A 193 0.71 -14.49 18.62
C ASP A 193 -0.21 -14.72 17.42
N ALA A 194 -0.85 -15.90 17.33
CA ALA A 194 -1.79 -16.22 16.26
C ALA A 194 -2.99 -15.25 16.26
N ILE A 195 -3.53 -14.95 17.45
CA ILE A 195 -4.61 -13.97 17.61
C ILE A 195 -4.11 -12.55 17.30
N GLY A 196 -2.89 -12.21 17.72
CA GLY A 196 -2.24 -10.94 17.39
C GLY A 196 -2.15 -10.72 15.88
N ASN A 197 -1.68 -11.74 15.14
CA ASN A 197 -1.55 -11.73 13.68
C ASN A 197 -2.89 -11.63 12.98
N LEU A 198 -3.89 -12.41 13.41
CA LEU A 198 -5.26 -12.31 12.90
C LEU A 198 -5.83 -10.90 13.07
N ARG A 199 -5.70 -10.34 14.27
CA ARG A 199 -6.17 -8.99 14.58
C ARG A 199 -5.46 -7.95 13.73
N PHE A 200 -4.16 -8.10 13.52
CA PHE A 200 -3.36 -7.22 12.66
C PHE A 200 -3.90 -7.21 11.22
N TRP A 201 -4.11 -8.36 10.60
CA TRP A 201 -4.61 -8.45 9.23
C TRP A 201 -6.02 -7.90 9.08
N LEU A 202 -6.93 -8.28 9.99
CA LEU A 202 -8.32 -7.81 9.95
C LEU A 202 -8.42 -6.31 10.15
N ASN A 203 -7.62 -5.74 11.05
CA ASN A 203 -7.60 -4.30 11.23
C ASN A 203 -6.90 -3.58 10.07
N SER A 204 -5.91 -4.19 9.42
CA SER A 204 -5.28 -3.64 8.20
C SER A 204 -6.31 -3.55 7.07
N ILE A 205 -7.07 -4.62 6.82
CA ILE A 205 -8.15 -4.60 5.83
C ILE A 205 -9.20 -3.57 6.22
N LYS A 206 -9.63 -3.53 7.49
CA LYS A 206 -10.62 -2.54 7.96
C LYS A 206 -10.14 -1.09 7.78
N LEU A 207 -8.84 -0.84 7.90
CA LEU A 207 -8.27 0.50 7.77
C LEU A 207 -8.28 0.98 6.31
N HIS A 208 -7.91 0.10 5.38
CA HIS A 208 -7.71 0.44 3.97
C HIS A 208 -8.93 0.14 3.08
N ALA A 209 -9.67 -0.93 3.40
CA ALA A 209 -10.85 -1.41 2.70
C ALA A 209 -12.03 -1.71 3.66
N PRO A 210 -12.58 -0.69 4.35
CA PRO A 210 -13.56 -0.86 5.43
C PRO A 210 -14.88 -1.50 5.00
N ASN A 211 -15.25 -1.45 3.72
CA ASN A 211 -16.49 -2.03 3.21
C ASN A 211 -16.28 -3.35 2.47
N ALA A 212 -15.02 -3.79 2.30
CA ALA A 212 -14.73 -4.99 1.55
C ALA A 212 -15.14 -6.24 2.34
N PRO A 213 -15.73 -7.26 1.67
CA PRO A 213 -16.09 -8.50 2.32
C PRO A 213 -14.84 -9.29 2.74
N ILE A 214 -14.90 -9.88 3.93
CA ILE A 214 -13.84 -10.72 4.48
C ILE A 214 -14.37 -12.13 4.70
N LEU A 215 -13.65 -13.14 4.23
CA LEU A 215 -13.87 -14.54 4.52
C LEU A 215 -12.71 -15.03 5.40
N LEU A 216 -13.04 -15.43 6.63
CA LEU A 216 -12.08 -16.02 7.53
C LEU A 216 -12.00 -17.53 7.27
N VAL A 217 -10.81 -18.08 7.05
CA VAL A 217 -10.61 -19.47 6.64
C VAL A 217 -9.72 -20.17 7.66
N GLY A 218 -10.28 -21.16 8.37
CA GLY A 218 -9.54 -21.97 9.33
C GLY A 218 -9.00 -23.23 8.65
N THR A 219 -7.68 -23.43 8.65
CA THR A 219 -7.04 -24.63 8.08
C THR A 219 -6.87 -25.74 9.14
N TYR A 220 -6.51 -26.93 8.68
CA TYR A 220 -6.29 -28.15 9.46
C TYR A 220 -7.56 -28.73 10.09
N LEU A 221 -8.67 -28.73 9.34
CA LEU A 221 -9.93 -29.38 9.74
C LEU A 221 -9.76 -30.89 10.03
N ASP A 222 -8.83 -31.56 9.36
CA ASP A 222 -8.46 -32.97 9.61
C ASP A 222 -7.97 -33.20 11.06
N GLN A 223 -7.28 -32.22 11.62
CA GLN A 223 -6.68 -32.27 12.96
C GLN A 223 -7.53 -31.60 14.04
N VAL A 224 -8.35 -30.62 13.66
CA VAL A 224 -9.18 -29.85 14.59
C VAL A 224 -10.65 -30.23 14.46
N LYS A 225 -11.12 -31.09 15.35
CA LYS A 225 -12.52 -31.54 15.37
C LYS A 225 -13.46 -30.65 16.20
N ASP A 226 -12.96 -29.97 17.23
CA ASP A 226 -13.77 -29.08 18.07
C ASP A 226 -13.77 -27.64 17.52
N LEU A 227 -14.58 -27.41 16.50
CA LEU A 227 -14.71 -26.11 15.85
C LEU A 227 -15.37 -25.06 16.75
N LEU A 228 -16.22 -25.48 17.70
CA LEU A 228 -16.86 -24.57 18.64
C LEU A 228 -15.85 -24.00 19.65
N LYS A 229 -14.80 -24.75 19.99
CA LYS A 229 -13.71 -24.24 20.82
C LYS A 229 -12.92 -23.14 20.09
N VAL A 230 -12.62 -23.32 18.81
CA VAL A 230 -12.00 -22.27 17.96
C VAL A 230 -12.87 -21.02 17.97
N GLU A 231 -14.17 -21.18 17.67
CA GLU A 231 -15.16 -20.10 17.65
C GLU A 231 -15.23 -19.33 18.99
N ARG A 232 -15.23 -20.03 20.12
CA ARG A 232 -15.21 -19.39 21.46
C ARG A 232 -13.95 -18.58 21.68
N HIS A 233 -12.78 -19.07 21.27
CA HIS A 233 -11.52 -18.34 21.40
C HIS A 233 -11.51 -17.08 20.50
N LEU A 234 -11.97 -17.19 19.25
CA LEU A 234 -12.10 -16.04 18.35
C LEU A 234 -13.08 -14.99 18.90
N ALA A 235 -14.23 -15.44 19.43
CA ALA A 235 -15.23 -14.57 20.03
C ALA A 235 -14.74 -13.86 21.30
N ALA A 236 -14.02 -14.58 22.18
CA ALA A 236 -13.47 -14.02 23.42
C ALA A 236 -12.49 -12.87 23.15
N HIS A 237 -11.74 -12.94 22.05
CA HIS A 237 -10.76 -11.93 21.67
C HIS A 237 -11.30 -10.83 20.75
N LYS A 238 -12.63 -10.82 20.51
CA LYS A 238 -13.31 -9.82 19.67
C LYS A 238 -12.70 -9.69 18.27
N ILE A 239 -12.31 -10.82 17.65
CA ILE A 239 -11.62 -10.87 16.35
C ILE A 239 -12.52 -10.44 15.16
N CYS A 240 -13.66 -9.75 15.38
CA CYS A 240 -14.53 -9.34 14.27
C CYS A 240 -15.15 -7.97 14.49
N ALA A 241 -15.06 -7.11 13.46
CA ALA A 241 -15.92 -5.94 13.35
C ALA A 241 -17.32 -6.36 12.87
N PRO A 242 -18.41 -5.73 13.35
CA PRO A 242 -19.75 -6.00 12.83
C PRO A 242 -19.90 -5.51 11.39
N GLY A 243 -20.37 -6.38 10.47
CA GLY A 243 -20.94 -5.97 9.18
C GLY A 243 -20.21 -6.39 7.89
N THR A 244 -18.92 -6.78 7.95
CA THR A 244 -18.12 -7.10 6.73
C THR A 244 -17.69 -8.56 6.61
N LEU A 245 -17.84 -9.34 7.68
CA LEU A 245 -17.49 -10.75 7.70
C LEU A 245 -18.58 -11.58 7.01
N VAL A 246 -18.19 -12.40 6.04
CA VAL A 246 -19.07 -13.38 5.40
C VAL A 246 -19.21 -14.58 6.31
N ILE A 247 -20.43 -14.84 6.78
CA ILE A 247 -20.73 -15.93 7.69
C ILE A 247 -21.08 -17.19 6.88
N PRO A 248 -20.38 -18.32 7.06
CA PRO A 248 -20.77 -19.60 6.48
C PRO A 248 -22.17 -20.07 6.92
N PRO A 249 -22.87 -20.85 6.08
CA PRO A 249 -24.13 -21.52 6.42
C PRO A 249 -24.14 -22.27 7.77
N ASN A 250 -23.00 -22.79 8.21
CA ASN A 250 -22.86 -23.49 9.48
C ASN A 250 -22.93 -22.57 10.73
N GLY A 251 -22.97 -21.25 10.55
CA GLY A 251 -23.11 -20.26 11.63
C GLY A 251 -21.81 -19.92 12.38
N LEU A 252 -20.67 -20.49 12.00
CA LEU A 252 -19.36 -20.12 12.54
C LEU A 252 -18.89 -18.77 11.98
N ARG A 253 -17.89 -18.13 12.61
CA ARG A 253 -17.26 -16.92 12.05
C ARG A 253 -16.24 -17.21 10.95
N PHE A 254 -15.96 -18.49 10.67
CA PHE A 254 -14.92 -18.90 9.72
C PHE A 254 -15.33 -20.16 8.95
N PHE A 255 -14.78 -20.31 7.74
CA PHE A 255 -14.90 -21.48 6.89
C PHE A 255 -13.81 -22.50 7.27
N PRO A 256 -14.16 -23.65 7.88
CA PRO A 256 -13.19 -24.71 8.15
C PRO A 256 -12.82 -25.43 6.84
N VAL A 257 -11.53 -25.61 6.59
CA VAL A 257 -11.02 -26.28 5.39
C VAL A 257 -9.99 -27.34 5.79
N ASP A 258 -10.15 -28.52 5.21
CA ASP A 258 -9.12 -29.57 5.25
C ASP A 258 -8.12 -29.31 4.13
N ASN A 259 -6.95 -28.75 4.47
CA ASN A 259 -5.87 -28.47 3.53
C ASN A 259 -5.01 -29.71 3.21
N SER A 260 -5.18 -30.83 3.93
CA SER A 260 -4.50 -32.09 3.64
C SER A 260 -5.21 -32.88 2.53
N SER A 261 -6.53 -32.69 2.40
CA SER A 261 -7.34 -33.38 1.42
C SER A 261 -6.99 -32.97 -0.02
N VAL A 262 -6.82 -33.96 -0.89
CA VAL A 262 -6.69 -33.76 -2.34
C VAL A 262 -8.04 -33.65 -3.05
N ASP A 263 -9.15 -33.86 -2.33
CA ASP A 263 -10.51 -33.77 -2.87
C ASP A 263 -10.73 -32.39 -3.50
N PRO A 264 -11.15 -32.32 -4.78
CA PRO A 264 -11.57 -31.08 -5.40
C PRO A 264 -12.68 -30.38 -4.61
N GLU A 265 -13.59 -31.11 -3.95
CA GLU A 265 -14.76 -30.58 -3.25
C GLU A 265 -14.52 -30.16 -1.80
N ARG A 266 -13.31 -30.34 -1.26
CA ARG A 266 -12.95 -30.00 0.14
C ARG A 266 -13.25 -28.57 0.57
N ALA A 267 -13.32 -27.64 -0.38
CA ALA A 267 -13.59 -26.22 -0.16
C ALA A 267 -14.79 -25.73 -0.99
N ALA A 268 -15.71 -26.63 -1.38
CA ALA A 268 -16.86 -26.29 -2.22
C ALA A 268 -17.78 -25.23 -1.58
N GLU A 269 -17.96 -25.28 -0.26
CA GLU A 269 -18.70 -24.26 0.48
C GLU A 269 -18.01 -22.90 0.43
N LEU A 270 -16.69 -22.86 0.69
CA LEU A 270 -15.88 -21.64 0.58
C LEU A 270 -15.93 -21.07 -0.84
N ARG A 271 -15.78 -21.90 -1.89
CA ARG A 271 -15.88 -21.46 -3.29
C ARG A 271 -17.24 -20.86 -3.61
N ARG A 272 -18.34 -21.52 -3.20
CA ARG A 272 -19.70 -20.98 -3.37
C ARG A 272 -19.87 -19.65 -2.63
N ALA A 273 -19.32 -19.53 -1.42
CA ALA A 273 -19.34 -18.28 -0.67
C ALA A 273 -18.56 -17.17 -1.38
N ILE A 274 -17.36 -17.44 -1.91
CA ILE A 274 -16.57 -16.48 -2.69
C ILE A 274 -17.34 -16.00 -3.90
N VAL A 275 -17.85 -16.93 -4.72
CA VAL A 275 -18.58 -16.60 -5.97
C VAL A 275 -19.84 -15.79 -5.68
N SER A 276 -20.66 -16.23 -4.73
CA SER A 276 -21.90 -15.51 -4.36
C SER A 276 -21.62 -14.14 -3.76
N THR A 277 -20.59 -14.03 -2.92
CA THR A 277 -20.19 -12.75 -2.30
C THR A 277 -19.68 -11.78 -3.35
N ALA A 278 -18.82 -12.23 -4.27
CA ALA A 278 -18.32 -11.43 -5.38
C ALA A 278 -19.46 -10.99 -6.31
N ALA A 279 -20.35 -11.90 -6.70
CA ALA A 279 -21.52 -11.59 -7.54
C ALA A 279 -22.44 -10.52 -6.93
N ALA A 280 -22.54 -10.49 -5.60
CA ALA A 280 -23.37 -9.54 -4.86
C ALA A 280 -22.73 -8.14 -4.72
N GLN A 281 -21.46 -7.96 -5.11
CA GLN A 281 -20.79 -6.67 -4.94
C GLN A 281 -21.34 -5.62 -5.91
N PRO A 282 -21.57 -4.36 -5.46
CA PRO A 282 -22.14 -3.31 -6.29
C PRO A 282 -21.35 -3.03 -7.57
N TYR A 283 -20.01 -3.03 -7.47
CA TYR A 283 -19.11 -2.74 -8.57
C TYR A 283 -19.11 -3.81 -9.67
N VAL A 284 -19.57 -5.04 -9.38
CA VAL A 284 -19.69 -6.11 -10.38
C VAL A 284 -20.86 -5.87 -11.34
N SER A 285 -21.88 -5.13 -10.89
CA SER A 285 -23.02 -4.74 -11.72
C SER A 285 -22.90 -3.33 -12.30
N GLU A 286 -21.77 -2.66 -12.05
CA GLU A 286 -21.48 -1.32 -12.55
C GLU A 286 -21.32 -1.34 -14.08
N ARG A 287 -21.94 -0.39 -14.76
CA ARG A 287 -21.82 -0.27 -16.22
C ARG A 287 -20.58 0.54 -16.55
N VAL A 288 -19.66 -0.06 -17.29
CA VAL A 288 -18.48 0.63 -17.82
C VAL A 288 -18.66 0.98 -19.30
N PRO A 289 -18.02 2.06 -19.79
CA PRO A 289 -17.98 2.36 -21.22
C PRO A 289 -17.42 1.19 -22.04
N LEU A 290 -18.06 0.87 -23.17
CA LEU A 290 -17.61 -0.21 -24.07
C LEU A 290 -16.17 -0.01 -24.56
N ALA A 291 -15.74 1.25 -24.70
CA ALA A 291 -14.38 1.58 -25.11
C ALA A 291 -13.33 1.07 -24.09
N TRP A 292 -13.67 1.04 -22.80
CA TRP A 292 -12.77 0.55 -21.76
C TRP A 292 -12.49 -0.95 -21.89
N LEU A 293 -13.46 -1.72 -22.40
CA LEU A 293 -13.29 -3.16 -22.62
C LEU A 293 -12.21 -3.46 -23.67
N LYS A 294 -12.11 -2.63 -24.72
CA LYS A 294 -11.06 -2.80 -25.74
C LYS A 294 -9.66 -2.61 -25.16
N ILE A 295 -9.50 -1.59 -24.32
CA ILE A 295 -8.24 -1.34 -23.61
C ILE A 295 -7.97 -2.46 -22.60
N TYR A 296 -8.99 -2.93 -21.89
CA TYR A 296 -8.87 -4.06 -20.98
C TYR A 296 -8.40 -5.35 -21.68
N GLU A 297 -8.95 -5.66 -22.86
CA GLU A 297 -8.49 -6.80 -23.66
C GLU A 297 -7.00 -6.67 -24.03
N GLU A 298 -6.54 -5.47 -24.41
CA GLU A 298 -5.12 -5.22 -24.66
C GLU A 298 -4.27 -5.33 -23.39
N LEU A 299 -4.76 -4.83 -22.24
CA LEU A 299 -4.08 -4.92 -20.95
C LEU A 299 -3.87 -6.38 -20.53
N VAL A 300 -4.92 -7.21 -20.64
CA VAL A 300 -4.88 -8.63 -20.27
C VAL A 300 -4.05 -9.45 -21.26
N ALA A 301 -4.03 -9.08 -22.54
CA ALA A 301 -3.21 -9.75 -23.56
C ALA A 301 -1.72 -9.35 -23.49
N SER A 302 -1.39 -8.26 -22.80
CA SER A 302 -0.02 -7.77 -22.68
C SER A 302 0.85 -8.75 -21.88
N SER A 303 2.02 -9.06 -22.42
CA SER A 303 3.10 -9.71 -21.66
C SER A 303 4.06 -8.72 -21.00
N GLU A 304 3.84 -7.41 -21.21
CA GLU A 304 4.70 -6.37 -20.65
C GLU A 304 4.31 -6.10 -19.19
N PRO A 305 5.30 -5.93 -18.28
CA PRO A 305 5.03 -5.73 -16.86
C PRO A 305 4.43 -4.34 -16.56
N TYR A 306 4.63 -3.37 -17.44
CA TYR A 306 4.11 -2.01 -17.32
C TYR A 306 4.00 -1.36 -18.68
N TRP A 307 3.18 -0.31 -18.77
CA TRP A 307 3.11 0.59 -19.92
C TRP A 307 3.44 2.02 -19.51
N LEU A 308 3.91 2.83 -20.46
CA LEU A 308 3.96 4.27 -20.26
C LEU A 308 2.54 4.85 -20.35
N TYR A 309 2.24 5.81 -19.49
CA TYR A 309 0.94 6.48 -19.48
C TYR A 309 0.65 7.21 -20.80
N SER A 310 1.69 7.75 -21.46
CA SER A 310 1.59 8.33 -22.80
C SER A 310 1.10 7.31 -23.84
N ASP A 311 1.59 6.08 -23.76
CA ASP A 311 1.27 5.03 -24.71
C ASP A 311 -0.15 4.52 -24.47
N LEU A 312 -0.57 4.47 -23.21
CA LEU A 312 -1.96 4.19 -22.84
C LEU A 312 -2.91 5.27 -23.40
N ILE A 313 -2.57 6.56 -23.26
CA ILE A 313 -3.36 7.66 -23.84
C ILE A 313 -3.44 7.51 -25.37
N GLN A 314 -2.33 7.17 -26.04
CA GLN A 314 -2.31 6.99 -27.48
C GLN A 314 -3.21 5.83 -27.93
N ARG A 315 -3.15 4.68 -27.22
CA ARG A 315 -4.02 3.52 -27.46
C ARG A 315 -5.49 3.86 -27.21
N ALA A 316 -5.80 4.50 -26.09
CA ALA A 316 -7.15 4.94 -25.75
C ALA A 316 -7.70 5.90 -26.81
N SER A 317 -6.90 6.85 -27.27
CA SER A 317 -7.24 7.78 -28.35
C SER A 317 -7.55 7.07 -29.67
N SER A 318 -6.83 5.99 -29.99
CA SER A 318 -7.09 5.18 -31.19
C SER A 318 -8.45 4.48 -31.16
N HIS A 319 -8.97 4.22 -29.96
CA HIS A 319 -10.33 3.69 -29.73
C HIS A 319 -11.38 4.79 -29.54
N GLY A 320 -11.02 6.06 -29.76
CA GLY A 320 -11.94 7.20 -29.66
C GLY A 320 -12.17 7.72 -28.23
N GLN A 321 -11.30 7.37 -27.27
CA GLN A 321 -11.38 7.88 -25.89
C GLN A 321 -10.56 9.16 -25.72
N SER A 322 -11.10 10.10 -24.94
CA SER A 322 -10.40 11.30 -24.49
C SER A 322 -9.44 11.00 -23.33
N ARG A 323 -8.57 11.98 -23.02
CA ARG A 323 -7.65 11.86 -21.87
C ARG A 323 -8.40 11.72 -20.55
N ASN A 324 -9.44 12.51 -20.32
CA ASN A 324 -10.25 12.44 -19.09
C ASN A 324 -10.90 11.06 -18.92
N GLU A 325 -11.42 10.47 -20.01
CA GLU A 325 -11.97 9.11 -19.96
C GLU A 325 -10.89 8.05 -19.70
N THR A 326 -9.64 8.31 -20.13
CA THR A 326 -8.48 7.44 -19.83
C THR A 326 -8.09 7.54 -18.35
N ASP A 327 -8.19 8.74 -17.76
CA ASP A 327 -7.96 8.95 -16.34
C ASP A 327 -8.95 8.15 -15.49
N ASP A 328 -10.24 8.22 -15.83
CA ASP A 328 -11.31 7.47 -15.17
C ASP A 328 -11.13 5.95 -15.35
N LEU A 329 -10.73 5.51 -16.54
CA LEU A 329 -10.41 4.12 -16.84
C LEU A 329 -9.31 3.59 -15.91
N VAL A 330 -8.20 4.32 -15.81
CA VAL A 330 -7.05 3.89 -15.00
C VAL A 330 -7.40 3.91 -13.52
N ALA A 331 -8.10 4.93 -13.04
CA ALA A 331 -8.56 4.99 -11.66
C ALA A 331 -9.50 3.81 -11.31
N TYR A 332 -10.40 3.46 -12.25
CA TYR A 332 -11.31 2.32 -12.09
C TYR A 332 -10.56 0.99 -12.03
N PHE A 333 -9.67 0.71 -12.99
CA PHE A 333 -8.90 -0.53 -13.03
C PHE A 333 -7.85 -0.61 -11.92
N HIS A 334 -7.33 0.52 -11.45
CA HIS A 334 -6.51 0.59 -10.24
C HIS A 334 -7.31 0.17 -9.00
N GLY A 335 -8.53 0.70 -8.84
CA GLY A 335 -9.41 0.30 -7.75
C GLY A 335 -9.77 -1.20 -7.77
N LEU A 336 -9.88 -1.81 -8.95
CA LEU A 336 -10.07 -3.25 -9.12
C LEU A 336 -8.79 -4.09 -8.90
N GLY A 337 -7.62 -3.46 -8.80
CA GLY A 337 -6.33 -4.15 -8.72
C GLY A 337 -5.91 -4.83 -10.02
N VAL A 338 -6.43 -4.38 -11.16
CA VAL A 338 -5.98 -4.83 -12.50
C VAL A 338 -4.67 -4.13 -12.88
N VAL A 339 -4.51 -2.88 -12.47
CA VAL A 339 -3.29 -2.08 -12.70
C VAL A 339 -2.89 -1.34 -11.43
N VAL A 340 -1.64 -0.90 -11.34
CA VAL A 340 -1.18 0.04 -10.31
C VAL A 340 -0.69 1.32 -10.98
N HIS A 341 -1.36 2.43 -10.69
CA HIS A 341 -0.99 3.76 -11.19
C HIS A 341 -1.01 4.75 -10.03
N LEU A 342 0.13 5.41 -9.80
CA LEU A 342 0.28 6.42 -8.75
C LEU A 342 0.52 7.77 -9.42
N ARG A 343 -0.14 8.83 -8.94
CA ARG A 343 -0.06 10.19 -9.51
C ARG A 343 0.59 11.19 -8.57
N THR A 344 1.38 10.71 -7.62
CA THR A 344 1.99 11.54 -6.57
C THR A 344 3.25 12.27 -7.02
N SER A 345 3.89 11.80 -8.11
CA SER A 345 5.01 12.49 -8.75
C SER A 345 4.99 12.28 -10.26
N PRO A 346 5.66 13.13 -11.05
CA PRO A 346 5.75 12.96 -12.51
C PRO A 346 6.36 11.62 -12.93
N ALA A 347 7.34 11.10 -12.17
CA ALA A 347 7.94 9.80 -12.45
C ALA A 347 6.95 8.65 -12.23
N LEU A 348 6.10 8.76 -11.21
CA LEU A 348 5.08 7.77 -10.89
C LEU A 348 3.89 7.83 -11.85
N GLU A 349 3.47 9.03 -12.23
CA GLU A 349 2.39 9.22 -13.21
C GLU A 349 2.77 8.60 -14.57
N ARG A 350 4.06 8.61 -14.91
CA ARG A 350 4.58 8.12 -16.19
C ARG A 350 4.34 6.63 -16.42
N ILE A 351 4.27 5.80 -15.38
CA ILE A 351 4.22 4.33 -15.52
C ILE A 351 2.93 3.77 -14.95
N VAL A 352 2.23 2.98 -15.77
CA VAL A 352 1.08 2.15 -15.36
C VAL A 352 1.57 0.71 -15.25
N VAL A 353 1.67 0.21 -14.02
CA VAL A 353 2.11 -1.17 -13.77
C VAL A 353 0.96 -2.13 -14.06
N LEU A 354 1.21 -3.10 -14.94
CA LEU A 354 0.26 -4.14 -15.35
C LEU A 354 0.46 -5.43 -14.58
N ASP A 355 1.71 -5.73 -14.24
CA ASP A 355 2.10 -6.85 -13.41
C ASP A 355 2.63 -6.37 -12.05
N PRO A 356 1.77 -6.28 -11.03
CA PRO A 356 2.20 -6.00 -9.68
C PRO A 356 3.21 -7.01 -9.11
N GLN A 357 3.29 -8.25 -9.60
CA GLN A 357 4.33 -9.19 -9.15
C GLN A 357 5.71 -8.71 -9.58
N TRP A 358 5.85 -8.21 -10.81
CA TRP A 358 7.10 -7.57 -11.26
C TRP A 358 7.51 -6.43 -10.31
N LEU A 359 6.57 -5.58 -9.90
CA LEU A 359 6.85 -4.49 -8.96
C LEU A 359 7.32 -5.04 -7.61
N LEU A 360 6.61 -6.02 -7.05
CA LEU A 360 6.99 -6.66 -5.79
C LEU A 360 8.38 -7.31 -5.87
N ASP A 361 8.70 -7.99 -6.96
CA ASP A 361 10.00 -8.64 -7.15
C ASP A 361 11.12 -7.60 -7.14
N LYS A 362 10.91 -6.44 -7.78
CA LYS A 362 11.88 -5.32 -7.77
C LYS A 362 12.06 -4.72 -6.39
N LEU A 363 10.98 -4.54 -5.64
CA LEU A 363 11.03 -4.03 -4.26
C LEU A 363 11.70 -5.05 -3.33
N SER A 364 11.40 -6.34 -3.51
CA SER A 364 11.99 -7.45 -2.74
C SER A 364 13.51 -7.48 -2.84
N CYS A 365 14.11 -7.05 -3.95
CA CYS A 365 15.57 -6.96 -4.07
C CYS A 365 16.21 -6.00 -3.05
N VAL A 366 15.47 -5.00 -2.56
CA VAL A 366 15.97 -3.97 -1.64
C VAL A 366 15.53 -4.25 -0.20
N ILE A 367 14.23 -4.49 0.01
CA ILE A 367 13.63 -4.66 1.35
C ILE A 367 13.46 -6.13 1.76
N ALA A 368 14.16 -7.05 1.12
CA ALA A 368 14.05 -8.50 1.36
C ALA A 368 14.26 -8.91 2.83
N ASP A 369 13.55 -9.97 3.24
CA ASP A 369 13.87 -10.69 4.48
C ASP A 369 15.25 -11.38 4.42
N ASP A 370 15.74 -11.83 5.58
CA ASP A 370 17.09 -12.40 5.70
C ASP A 370 17.29 -13.66 4.84
N LEU A 371 16.22 -14.41 4.58
CA LEU A 371 16.23 -15.60 3.72
C LEU A 371 16.46 -15.26 2.25
N HIS A 372 15.86 -14.18 1.75
CA HIS A 372 16.11 -13.68 0.40
C HIS A 372 17.48 -13.00 0.31
N ALA A 373 17.89 -12.31 1.36
CA ALA A 373 19.21 -11.70 1.44
C ALA A 373 20.34 -12.74 1.40
N GLU A 374 20.20 -13.85 2.13
CA GLU A 374 21.17 -14.95 2.16
C GLU A 374 21.37 -15.56 0.77
N LYS A 375 20.28 -15.78 0.01
CA LYS A 375 20.37 -16.26 -1.38
C LYS A 375 21.18 -15.31 -2.27
N MET A 376 21.04 -14.00 -2.07
CA MET A 376 21.79 -13.00 -2.83
C MET A 376 23.28 -12.95 -2.47
N PHE A 377 23.63 -13.17 -1.20
CA PHE A 377 25.05 -13.25 -0.78
C PHE A 377 25.83 -14.38 -1.47
N TYR A 378 25.14 -15.44 -1.88
CA TYR A 378 25.70 -16.55 -2.62
C TYR A 378 25.54 -16.43 -4.15
N ASP A 379 24.96 -15.34 -4.67
CA ASP A 379 24.85 -15.11 -6.11
C ASP A 379 26.25 -14.77 -6.69
N PRO A 380 26.78 -15.59 -7.61
CA PRO A 380 28.07 -15.31 -8.25
C PRO A 380 28.10 -13.96 -8.99
N GLN A 381 26.96 -13.46 -9.46
CA GLN A 381 26.87 -12.20 -10.19
C GLN A 381 27.12 -10.98 -9.30
N LEU A 382 26.73 -11.03 -8.01
CA LEU A 382 26.99 -9.94 -7.07
C LEU A 382 28.50 -9.76 -6.87
N ARG A 383 29.23 -10.86 -6.65
CA ARG A 383 30.70 -10.83 -6.50
C ARG A 383 31.41 -10.38 -7.76
N ALA A 384 30.93 -10.80 -8.93
CA ALA A 384 31.50 -10.40 -10.22
C ALA A 384 31.26 -8.91 -10.55
N SER A 385 30.21 -8.31 -9.99
CA SER A 385 29.82 -6.92 -10.25
C SER A 385 30.64 -5.86 -9.50
N GLY A 386 31.36 -6.26 -8.44
CA GLY A 386 32.08 -5.33 -7.56
C GLY A 386 31.21 -4.64 -6.50
N HIS A 387 29.89 -4.86 -6.49
CA HIS A 387 28.97 -4.19 -5.55
C HIS A 387 28.79 -4.90 -4.20
N ILE A 388 29.64 -5.86 -3.85
CA ILE A 388 29.48 -6.65 -2.61
C ILE A 388 29.59 -5.77 -1.36
N GLU A 389 30.53 -4.84 -1.31
CA GLU A 389 30.73 -3.93 -0.17
C GLU A 389 29.53 -2.98 -0.02
N ALA A 390 29.00 -2.46 -1.13
CA ALA A 390 27.80 -1.62 -1.13
C ALA A 390 26.56 -2.40 -0.68
N TYR A 391 26.42 -3.67 -1.08
CA TYR A 391 25.33 -4.53 -0.63
C TYR A 391 25.45 -4.89 0.85
N GLU A 392 26.66 -5.18 1.35
CA GLU A 392 26.94 -5.40 2.78
C GLU A 392 26.62 -4.16 3.62
N ARG A 393 27.02 -2.97 3.15
CA ARG A 393 26.68 -1.69 3.78
C ARG A 393 25.17 -1.46 3.82
N MET A 394 24.45 -1.79 2.75
CA MET A 394 22.97 -1.72 2.72
C MET A 394 22.34 -2.66 3.74
N ARG A 395 22.85 -3.88 3.90
CA ARG A 395 22.27 -4.85 4.85
C ARG A 395 22.66 -4.59 6.31
N SER A 396 23.87 -4.12 6.56
CA SER A 396 24.38 -3.89 7.93
C SER A 396 24.00 -2.53 8.49
N SER A 397 24.05 -1.48 7.65
CA SER A 397 23.82 -0.10 8.06
C SER A 397 22.52 0.49 7.51
N SER A 398 21.76 -0.25 6.71
CA SER A 398 20.55 0.24 6.02
C SER A 398 20.79 1.42 5.07
N ILE A 399 22.01 1.54 4.52
CA ILE A 399 22.41 2.61 3.60
C ILE A 399 22.62 2.04 2.20
N ALA A 400 21.82 2.49 1.24
CA ALA A 400 21.94 2.09 -0.16
C ALA A 400 22.49 3.26 -0.99
N SER A 401 23.55 3.03 -1.77
CA SER A 401 23.99 3.98 -2.81
C SER A 401 23.10 3.90 -4.05
N HIS A 402 23.12 4.94 -4.89
CA HIS A 402 22.46 4.91 -6.18
C HIS A 402 22.92 3.72 -7.05
N SER A 403 24.23 3.47 -7.12
CA SER A 403 24.82 2.37 -7.89
C SER A 403 24.32 0.98 -7.50
N ILE A 404 24.16 0.68 -6.21
CA ILE A 404 23.63 -0.64 -5.78
C ILE A 404 22.15 -0.78 -6.16
N LEU A 405 21.35 0.28 -6.05
CA LEU A 405 19.94 0.25 -6.45
C LEU A 405 19.79 0.04 -7.97
N GLU A 406 20.59 0.75 -8.77
CA GLU A 406 20.64 0.52 -10.22
C GLU A 406 20.98 -0.93 -10.57
N TRP A 407 21.96 -1.50 -9.87
CA TRP A 407 22.38 -2.88 -10.08
C TRP A 407 21.29 -3.88 -9.70
N LEU A 408 20.69 -3.74 -8.51
CA LEU A 408 19.61 -4.61 -8.01
C LEU A 408 18.41 -4.61 -8.96
N TRP A 409 18.07 -3.44 -9.52
CA TRP A 409 16.98 -3.33 -10.47
C TRP A 409 17.36 -3.63 -11.91
N ARG A 410 18.62 -3.99 -12.17
CA ARG A 410 19.18 -4.28 -13.50
C ARG A 410 19.01 -3.10 -14.47
N LYS A 411 19.11 -1.87 -13.95
CA LYS A 411 18.94 -0.60 -14.68
C LYS A 411 17.56 -0.41 -15.32
N GLN A 412 16.55 -1.17 -14.89
CA GLN A 412 15.18 -1.04 -15.39
C GLN A 412 14.40 -0.06 -14.51
N GLU A 413 13.94 1.04 -15.09
CA GLU A 413 13.04 2.02 -14.46
C GLU A 413 13.48 2.49 -13.07
N VAL A 414 14.79 2.71 -12.89
CA VAL A 414 15.42 3.08 -11.61
C VAL A 414 14.76 4.31 -11.00
N THR A 415 14.53 5.37 -11.78
CA THR A 415 13.88 6.59 -11.30
C THR A 415 12.47 6.33 -10.79
N PHE A 416 11.68 5.53 -11.50
CA PHE A 416 10.32 5.17 -11.08
C PHE A 416 10.35 4.34 -9.79
N LEU A 417 11.21 3.32 -9.71
CA LEU A 417 11.30 2.45 -8.52
C LEU A 417 11.80 3.20 -7.30
N ARG A 418 12.80 4.08 -7.47
CA ARG A 418 13.29 4.98 -6.42
C ARG A 418 12.17 5.89 -5.93
N ASP A 419 11.55 6.64 -6.83
CA ASP A 419 10.48 7.59 -6.47
C ASP A 419 9.27 6.86 -5.89
N PHE A 420 9.00 5.62 -6.32
CA PHE A 420 7.95 4.76 -5.75
C PHE A 420 8.29 4.40 -4.31
N MET A 421 9.52 3.98 -4.04
CA MET A 421 9.94 3.64 -2.69
C MET A 421 10.00 4.87 -1.78
N ILE A 422 10.42 6.04 -2.27
CA ILE A 422 10.40 7.30 -1.53
C ILE A 422 8.95 7.72 -1.22
N ALA A 423 8.07 7.76 -2.21
CA ALA A 423 6.66 8.12 -2.02
C ALA A 423 5.93 7.16 -1.05
N ASN A 424 6.42 5.92 -0.95
CA ASN A 424 5.90 4.92 -0.02
C ASN A 424 6.71 4.78 1.26
N MET A 425 7.67 5.68 1.51
CA MET A 425 8.48 5.78 2.72
C MET A 425 9.26 4.47 3.04
N LEU A 426 9.65 3.76 1.98
CA LEU A 426 10.55 2.60 2.01
C LEU A 426 12.02 3.00 1.81
N LEU A 427 12.24 4.16 1.19
CA LEU A 427 13.53 4.83 1.05
C LEU A 427 13.38 6.28 1.53
N SER A 428 14.44 6.85 2.09
CA SER A 428 14.55 8.28 2.39
C SER A 428 15.89 8.79 1.91
N GLU A 429 15.92 9.97 1.28
CA GLU A 429 17.17 10.66 0.99
C GLU A 429 17.84 11.05 2.31
N TRP A 430 19.15 10.81 2.42
CA TRP A 430 19.90 11.16 3.61
C TRP A 430 21.35 11.46 3.25
N ARG A 431 21.91 12.53 3.83
CA ARG A 431 23.33 12.87 3.67
C ARG A 431 24.13 12.18 4.76
N PHE A 432 24.78 11.07 4.41
CA PHE A 432 25.68 10.38 5.34
C PHE A 432 27.11 10.91 5.24
N ASP A 433 27.49 11.44 4.08
CA ASP A 433 28.81 12.01 3.81
C ASP A 433 28.65 13.17 2.81
N GLU A 434 29.16 14.36 3.14
CA GLU A 434 29.12 15.53 2.24
C GLU A 434 30.05 15.36 1.04
N ASP A 435 31.07 14.51 1.16
CA ASP A 435 32.03 14.18 0.12
C ASP A 435 31.62 12.95 -0.72
N ALA A 436 30.42 12.39 -0.49
CA ALA A 436 29.93 11.24 -1.23
C ALA A 436 29.84 11.54 -2.74
N GLU A 437 30.48 10.69 -3.55
CA GLU A 437 30.47 10.82 -5.03
C GLU A 437 29.10 10.48 -5.66
N GLU A 438 28.20 9.84 -4.91
CA GLU A 438 26.89 9.37 -5.38
C GLU A 438 25.78 9.66 -4.34
N ASP A 439 24.53 9.78 -4.80
CA ASP A 439 23.37 9.88 -3.92
C ASP A 439 23.23 8.63 -3.04
N GLU A 440 23.04 8.83 -1.74
CA GLU A 440 22.82 7.78 -0.75
C GLU A 440 21.40 7.84 -0.15
N PHE A 441 20.85 6.67 0.14
CA PHE A 441 19.47 6.49 0.60
C PHE A 441 19.44 5.63 1.85
N LEU A 442 18.61 6.05 2.81
CA LEU A 442 18.27 5.27 3.99
C LEU A 442 17.15 4.27 3.64
N VAL A 443 17.40 2.97 3.80
CA VAL A 443 16.42 1.89 3.57
C VAL A 443 15.64 1.61 4.85
N THR A 444 14.48 2.24 4.96
CA THR A 444 13.67 2.26 6.20
C THR A 444 13.18 0.88 6.63
N GLY A 445 12.95 -0.01 5.67
CA GLY A 445 12.54 -1.40 5.92
C GLY A 445 13.63 -2.30 6.51
N LEU A 446 14.92 -1.94 6.40
CA LEU A 446 16.06 -2.73 6.90
C LEU A 446 16.54 -2.29 8.29
N LEU A 447 16.06 -1.15 8.76
CA LEU A 447 16.43 -0.55 10.05
C LEU A 447 15.95 -1.36 11.27
N SER A 448 15.19 -2.43 11.02
CA SER A 448 14.68 -3.39 12.00
C SER A 448 15.73 -4.36 12.59
N GLY A 449 16.95 -4.38 12.06
CA GLY A 449 17.94 -5.43 12.35
C GLY A 449 18.63 -5.38 13.72
N MET A 450 18.56 -4.26 14.45
CA MET A 450 19.27 -4.09 15.72
C MET A 450 18.40 -4.52 16.90
N THR A 451 18.65 -5.67 17.52
CA THR A 451 17.84 -6.17 18.66
C THR A 451 18.20 -5.56 20.02
N GLU A 452 19.35 -4.88 20.12
CA GLU A 452 19.80 -4.30 21.38
C GLU A 452 19.17 -2.91 21.63
N PRO A 453 18.89 -2.56 22.91
CA PRO A 453 18.45 -1.21 23.26
C PRO A 453 19.51 -0.21 22.82
N LEU A 454 19.08 0.88 22.18
CA LEU A 454 20.00 1.94 21.78
C LEU A 454 20.63 2.56 23.04
N GLU A 455 21.95 2.53 23.14
CA GLU A 455 22.64 3.27 24.21
C GLU A 455 22.44 4.78 24.01
N THR A 456 21.98 5.45 25.06
CA THR A 456 21.68 6.90 25.05
C THR A 456 22.56 7.66 26.04
N PRO A 457 23.91 7.62 25.91
CA PRO A 457 24.82 8.13 26.94
C PRO A 457 24.69 9.63 27.23
N HIS A 458 24.03 10.40 26.34
CA HIS A 458 23.87 11.84 26.48
C HIS A 458 22.42 12.32 26.52
N PHE A 459 21.41 11.45 26.38
CA PHE A 459 20.01 11.87 26.28
C PHE A 459 19.38 12.07 27.66
N GLU A 460 18.90 13.28 27.96
CA GLU A 460 18.13 13.58 29.17
C GLU A 460 16.64 13.77 28.86
N PRO A 461 15.73 12.90 29.36
CA PRO A 461 14.30 13.01 29.07
C PRO A 461 13.69 14.35 29.54
N GLY A 462 13.18 15.13 28.59
CA GLY A 462 12.49 16.41 28.79
C GLY A 462 10.98 16.32 28.57
N LEU A 463 10.43 17.27 27.81
CA LEU A 463 9.01 17.26 27.44
C LEU A 463 8.70 16.02 26.59
N SER A 464 7.54 15.41 26.83
CA SER A 464 7.12 14.22 26.10
C SER A 464 5.63 14.19 25.78
N CYS A 465 5.30 13.51 24.69
CA CYS A 465 3.92 13.23 24.28
C CYS A 465 3.79 11.80 23.76
N ILE A 466 2.55 11.36 23.62
CA ILE A 466 2.20 10.00 23.22
C ILE A 466 1.18 10.07 22.10
N LEU A 467 1.49 9.44 20.97
CA LEU A 467 0.52 9.10 19.94
C LEU A 467 -0.12 7.76 20.35
N SER A 468 -1.36 7.79 20.85
CA SER A 468 -2.07 6.59 21.30
C SER A 468 -3.01 6.05 20.22
N PHE A 469 -2.91 4.76 19.96
CA PHE A 469 -3.77 4.00 19.05
C PHE A 469 -4.61 2.95 19.80
N ASP A 470 -4.78 3.11 21.11
CA ASP A 470 -5.47 2.14 21.97
C ASP A 470 -6.94 1.90 21.60
N LYS A 471 -7.56 2.86 20.89
CA LYS A 471 -8.92 2.72 20.34
C LYS A 471 -9.01 1.81 19.12
N PHE A 472 -7.87 1.44 18.54
CA PHE A 472 -7.78 0.62 17.33
C PHE A 472 -6.58 -0.32 17.40
N PHE A 473 -5.49 0.01 16.69
CA PHE A 473 -4.16 -0.61 16.81
C PHE A 473 -3.13 0.30 16.14
N LEU A 474 -1.85 0.11 16.45
CA LEU A 474 -0.75 0.73 15.73
C LEU A 474 -0.34 -0.18 14.54
N PRO A 475 -0.54 0.23 13.28
CA PRO A 475 -0.03 -0.52 12.13
C PRO A 475 1.51 -0.51 12.12
N ASN A 476 2.12 -1.66 11.81
CA ASN A 476 3.58 -1.84 11.82
C ASN A 476 4.32 -0.77 11.00
N GLY A 477 3.77 -0.38 9.85
CA GLY A 477 4.39 0.62 8.98
C GLY A 477 4.37 2.06 9.52
N VAL A 478 3.50 2.42 10.48
CA VAL A 478 3.35 3.82 10.91
C VAL A 478 4.62 4.36 11.54
N PHE A 479 5.25 3.58 12.42
CA PHE A 479 6.48 4.00 13.10
C PHE A 479 7.64 4.17 12.13
N HIS A 480 7.93 3.15 11.30
CA HIS A 480 9.02 3.19 10.34
C HIS A 480 8.88 4.35 9.34
N ARG A 481 7.66 4.64 8.91
CA ARG A 481 7.36 5.77 8.03
C ARG A 481 7.53 7.13 8.72
N LEU A 482 7.17 7.24 10.00
CA LEU A 482 7.42 8.45 10.78
C LEU A 482 8.91 8.71 10.92
N VAL A 483 9.69 7.65 11.19
CA VAL A 483 11.15 7.73 11.25
C VAL A 483 11.73 8.13 9.88
N ALA A 484 11.24 7.55 8.78
CA ALA A 484 11.60 7.91 7.42
C ALA A 484 11.39 9.41 7.13
N GLN A 485 10.23 9.94 7.50
CA GLN A 485 9.88 11.35 7.30
C GLN A 485 10.72 12.28 8.18
N CYS A 486 10.97 11.88 9.44
CA CYS A 486 11.92 12.60 10.29
C CYS A 486 13.32 12.57 9.67
N ALA A 487 13.68 11.48 8.99
CA ALA A 487 15.00 11.33 8.40
C ALA A 487 15.16 12.34 7.26
N GLU A 488 14.24 12.30 6.30
CA GLU A 488 14.21 13.22 5.17
C GLU A 488 14.15 14.70 5.60
N TYR A 489 13.46 15.02 6.70
CA TYR A 489 13.42 16.38 7.21
C TYR A 489 14.76 16.82 7.82
N ALA A 490 15.41 15.95 8.58
CA ALA A 490 16.68 16.27 9.23
C ALA A 490 17.84 16.41 8.22
N SER A 491 17.74 15.77 7.04
CA SER A 491 18.75 15.89 5.98
C SER A 491 18.66 17.18 5.16
N ARG A 492 17.72 18.09 5.45
CA ARG A 492 17.58 19.35 4.72
C ARG A 492 18.64 20.38 5.12
N ASP A 493 19.14 21.12 4.14
CA ASP A 493 20.17 22.16 4.31
C ASP A 493 19.79 23.22 5.35
N ASP A 494 18.51 23.57 5.45
CA ASP A 494 18.01 24.57 6.39
C ASP A 494 17.87 24.05 7.83
N VAL A 495 18.00 22.74 8.04
CA VAL A 495 17.78 22.06 9.32
C VAL A 495 19.06 21.47 9.90
N ALA A 496 19.94 20.91 9.06
CA ALA A 496 21.15 20.22 9.49
C ALA A 496 22.16 21.15 10.21
N GLY A 497 22.20 22.45 9.85
CA GLY A 497 23.16 23.40 10.42
C GLY A 497 24.60 23.12 9.99
N ASP A 498 25.58 23.68 10.71
CA ASP A 498 27.03 23.46 10.46
C ASP A 498 27.57 22.17 11.13
N ASP A 499 26.74 21.43 11.85
CA ASP A 499 27.12 20.18 12.53
C ASP A 499 26.87 18.96 11.62
N GLU A 500 27.78 17.98 11.62
CA GLU A 500 27.63 16.76 10.81
C GLU A 500 26.30 16.04 11.12
N PRO A 501 25.47 15.72 10.11
CA PRO A 501 24.21 15.02 10.32
C PRO A 501 24.44 13.64 10.92
N MET A 502 24.07 13.46 12.19
CA MET A 502 24.17 12.15 12.82
C MET A 502 23.24 11.14 12.15
N THR A 503 23.81 10.04 11.67
CA THR A 503 23.05 8.90 11.14
C THR A 503 21.97 8.46 12.14
N PRO A 504 20.69 8.31 11.72
CA PRO A 504 19.62 7.91 12.62
C PRO A 504 19.96 6.57 13.26
N ARG A 505 20.03 6.54 14.59
CA ARG A 505 20.20 5.29 15.32
C ARG A 505 18.83 4.75 15.65
N GLN A 506 18.48 3.57 15.15
CA GLN A 506 17.17 2.99 15.40
C GLN A 506 17.18 1.47 15.50
N ASN A 507 16.08 0.95 16.02
CA ASN A 507 15.66 -0.44 15.95
C ASN A 507 14.14 -0.52 15.75
N ASN A 508 13.56 -1.72 15.78
CA ASN A 508 12.11 -1.94 15.67
C ASN A 508 11.26 -1.20 16.72
N ALA A 509 11.84 -0.75 17.81
CA ALA A 509 11.13 -0.19 18.94
C ALA A 509 11.54 1.25 19.27
N GLN A 510 12.67 1.75 18.79
CA GLN A 510 13.25 3.03 19.20
C GLN A 510 13.98 3.69 18.04
N ALA A 511 13.91 5.02 17.95
CA ALA A 511 14.71 5.80 17.02
C ALA A 511 15.18 7.09 17.70
N ILE A 512 16.46 7.42 17.55
CA ILE A 512 17.08 8.63 18.09
C ILE A 512 17.56 9.47 16.90
N MET A 513 17.12 10.71 16.88
CA MET A 513 17.32 11.64 15.78
C MET A 513 17.42 13.06 16.31
N SER A 514 17.92 13.96 15.47
CA SER A 514 18.16 15.36 15.82
C SER A 514 17.62 16.27 14.72
N PHE A 515 16.95 17.34 15.12
CA PHE A 515 16.60 18.46 14.23
C PHE A 515 17.46 19.67 14.61
N GLY A 516 18.60 19.82 13.93
CA GLY A 516 19.69 20.71 14.37
C GLY A 516 20.12 20.35 15.79
N ALA A 517 20.17 21.35 16.68
CA ALA A 517 20.54 21.17 18.09
C ALA A 517 19.44 20.52 18.99
N ASN A 518 18.37 19.96 18.42
CA ASN A 518 17.26 19.38 19.19
C ASN A 518 17.21 17.86 19.03
N ASP A 519 17.73 17.14 20.01
CA ASP A 519 17.67 15.68 20.06
C ASP A 519 16.28 15.20 20.53
N PHE A 520 15.80 14.10 19.94
CA PHE A 520 14.58 13.44 20.37
C PHE A 520 14.64 11.92 20.22
N LEU A 521 13.86 11.24 21.05
CA LEU A 521 13.70 9.80 21.10
C LEU A 521 12.26 9.44 20.78
N LEU A 522 12.08 8.65 19.73
CA LEU A 522 10.84 7.96 19.42
C LEU A 522 10.91 6.55 20.01
N THR A 523 9.83 6.07 20.63
CA THR A 523 9.77 4.72 21.19
C THR A 523 8.39 4.11 21.00
N VAL A 524 8.31 2.95 20.34
CA VAL A 524 7.09 2.15 20.19
C VAL A 524 6.96 1.16 21.34
N ARG A 525 5.80 1.14 21.99
CA ARG A 525 5.44 0.11 22.97
C ARG A 525 3.98 -0.28 22.80
N GLY A 526 3.72 -1.47 22.27
CA GLY A 526 2.36 -1.91 21.99
C GLY A 526 1.67 -1.00 20.98
N ASN A 527 0.55 -0.37 21.37
CA ASN A 527 -0.26 0.50 20.52
C ASN A 527 0.06 2.00 20.69
N VAL A 528 1.23 2.35 21.23
CA VAL A 528 1.59 3.76 21.42
C VAL A 528 2.99 4.07 20.88
N ILE A 529 3.13 5.27 20.31
CA ILE A 529 4.43 5.87 19.99
C ILE A 529 4.67 6.98 21.00
N HIS A 530 5.71 6.81 21.81
CA HIS A 530 6.18 7.78 22.78
C HIS A 530 7.22 8.68 22.11
N ILE A 531 7.01 9.99 22.19
CA ILE A 531 7.93 11.01 21.69
C ILE A 531 8.48 11.73 22.90
N CYS A 532 9.80 11.66 23.10
CA CYS A 532 10.50 12.35 24.17
C CYS A 532 11.53 13.30 23.55
N ILE A 533 11.52 14.57 23.96
CA ILE A 533 12.53 15.54 23.54
C ILE A 533 13.61 15.62 24.61
N ASP A 534 14.87 15.81 24.21
CA ASP A 534 15.96 16.06 25.15
C ASP A 534 15.71 17.37 25.91
N LYS A 535 16.04 17.36 27.20
CA LYS A 535 15.87 18.53 28.09
C LYS A 535 16.68 19.75 27.65
N ARG A 536 17.75 19.56 26.88
CA ARG A 536 18.64 20.61 26.36
C ARG A 536 18.14 21.24 25.05
N ALA A 537 17.05 20.73 24.48
CA ALA A 537 16.45 21.27 23.26
C ALA A 537 16.05 22.75 23.43
N VAL A 538 16.28 23.55 22.39
CA VAL A 538 16.11 25.01 22.40
C VAL A 538 14.62 25.39 22.35
N GLN A 539 13.76 24.55 21.75
CA GLN A 539 12.30 24.75 21.65
C GLN A 539 11.54 23.41 21.63
N PRO A 540 11.45 22.68 22.76
CA PRO A 540 10.93 21.32 22.78
C PRO A 540 9.44 21.23 22.41
N ALA A 541 8.64 22.26 22.68
CA ALA A 541 7.22 22.30 22.32
C ALA A 541 7.03 22.45 20.79
N LEU A 542 7.85 23.27 20.13
CA LEU A 542 7.85 23.41 18.67
C LEU A 542 8.27 22.10 17.96
N VAL A 543 9.29 21.40 18.47
CA VAL A 543 9.72 20.10 17.93
C VAL A 543 8.60 19.06 18.04
N ILE A 544 7.90 19.00 19.17
CA ILE A 544 6.71 18.14 19.33
C ILE A 544 5.63 18.52 18.31
N LYS A 545 5.35 19.81 18.12
CA LYS A 545 4.37 20.29 17.15
C LYS A 545 4.72 19.82 15.73
N LEU A 546 5.98 19.94 15.35
CA LEU A 546 6.49 19.52 14.06
C LEU A 546 6.34 17.99 13.86
N LEU A 547 6.80 17.19 14.83
CA LEU A 547 6.70 15.72 14.78
C LEU A 547 5.24 15.25 14.71
N VAL A 548 4.34 15.87 15.47
CA VAL A 548 2.90 15.59 15.41
C VAL A 548 2.32 16.00 14.04
N SER A 549 2.77 17.11 13.47
CA SER A 549 2.36 17.57 12.14
C SER A 549 2.80 16.60 11.04
N MET A 550 4.05 16.15 11.07
CA MET A 550 4.59 15.12 10.16
C MET A 550 3.74 13.84 10.22
N PHE A 551 3.51 13.32 11.43
CA PHE A 551 2.65 12.16 11.62
C PHE A 551 1.24 12.38 11.07
N ARG A 552 0.64 13.56 11.29
CA ARG A 552 -0.72 13.88 10.80
C ARG A 552 -0.78 13.89 9.28
N GLU A 553 0.19 14.50 8.62
CA GLU A 553 0.29 14.53 7.17
C GLU A 553 0.39 13.10 6.60
N GLN A 554 1.30 12.29 7.14
CA GLN A 554 1.43 10.89 6.75
C GLN A 554 0.13 10.11 6.98
N LYS A 555 -0.53 10.35 8.11
CA LYS A 555 -1.82 9.72 8.45
C LYS A 555 -2.91 10.18 7.48
N ASP A 556 -3.00 11.45 7.11
CA ASP A 556 -4.01 11.96 6.20
C ASP A 556 -3.79 11.50 4.75
N THR A 557 -2.55 11.24 4.36
CA THR A 557 -2.24 10.76 3.01
C THR A 557 -2.44 9.24 2.90
N ILE A 558 -1.88 8.47 3.82
CA ILE A 558 -1.79 6.99 3.70
C ILE A 558 -2.82 6.28 4.58
N PHE A 559 -3.08 6.80 5.78
CA PHE A 559 -3.90 6.15 6.80
C PHE A 559 -5.16 6.97 7.14
N ARG A 560 -5.86 7.49 6.11
CA ARG A 560 -6.93 8.50 6.21
C ARG A 560 -7.91 8.27 7.37
N LYS A 561 -8.27 7.02 7.63
CA LYS A 561 -9.28 6.60 8.61
C LYS A 561 -8.70 6.07 9.94
N LEU A 562 -7.39 6.21 10.18
CA LEU A 562 -6.72 5.67 11.37
C LEU A 562 -7.13 6.42 12.64
N PRO A 563 -7.83 5.78 13.59
CA PRO A 563 -8.20 6.40 14.85
C PRO A 563 -6.97 6.52 15.76
N TRP A 564 -6.73 7.71 16.29
CA TRP A 564 -5.63 7.98 17.22
C TRP A 564 -6.00 9.10 18.20
N GLU A 565 -5.20 9.28 19.23
CA GLU A 565 -5.33 10.36 20.21
C GLU A 565 -3.96 10.86 20.65
N LEU A 566 -3.77 12.18 20.66
CA LEU A 566 -2.58 12.81 21.24
C LEU A 566 -2.75 12.95 22.75
N LEU A 567 -1.84 12.34 23.51
CA LEU A 567 -1.73 12.53 24.96
C LEU A 567 -0.46 13.32 25.28
N LEU A 568 -0.58 14.37 26.08
CA LEU A 568 0.58 15.07 26.63
C LEU A 568 0.95 14.45 27.98
N VAL A 569 2.25 14.33 28.26
CA VAL A 569 2.75 13.79 29.54
C VAL A 569 3.16 14.96 30.44
N SER A 570 2.66 14.96 31.68
CA SER A 570 3.06 15.97 32.66
C SER A 570 4.56 15.82 32.99
N PRO A 571 5.36 16.89 32.86
CA PRO A 571 6.77 16.88 33.27
C PRO A 571 6.95 16.57 34.77
N THR A 572 5.98 16.94 35.60
CA THR A 572 6.06 16.80 37.07
C THR A 572 5.44 15.51 37.59
N SER A 573 4.22 15.17 37.18
CA SER A 573 3.48 14.03 37.73
C SER A 573 3.54 12.78 36.85
N GLN A 574 4.10 12.87 35.64
CA GLN A 574 4.18 11.77 34.67
C GLN A 574 2.80 11.16 34.33
N VAL A 575 1.75 11.96 34.48
CA VAL A 575 0.37 11.61 34.10
C VAL A 575 0.13 12.05 32.66
N SER A 576 -0.40 11.15 31.83
CA SER A 576 -0.77 11.46 30.45
C SER A 576 -2.23 11.90 30.33
N ILE A 577 -2.49 13.01 29.66
CA ILE A 577 -3.84 13.55 29.45
C ILE A 577 -4.04 13.93 27.99
N SER A 578 -5.24 13.67 27.48
CA SER A 578 -5.70 14.07 26.14
C SER A 578 -5.45 15.54 25.84
N HIS A 579 -4.71 15.82 24.75
CA HIS A 579 -4.42 17.17 24.26
C HIS A 579 -5.72 18.00 24.13
N GLY A 580 -6.74 17.47 23.45
CA GLY A 580 -8.01 18.20 23.25
C GLY A 580 -8.76 18.53 24.55
N LYS A 581 -8.58 17.76 25.63
CA LYS A 581 -9.13 18.12 26.97
C LYS A 581 -8.30 19.20 27.65
N LEU A 582 -6.98 19.13 27.52
CA LEU A 582 -6.04 20.12 28.06
C LEU A 582 -6.18 21.47 27.36
N ALA A 583 -6.14 21.50 26.02
CA ALA A 583 -6.27 22.71 25.21
C ALA A 583 -7.56 23.49 25.57
N LYS A 584 -8.71 22.80 25.63
CA LYS A 584 -9.99 23.42 26.04
C LYS A 584 -9.97 23.98 27.47
N ALA A 585 -9.32 23.29 28.40
CA ALA A 585 -9.23 23.75 29.79
C ALA A 585 -8.25 24.93 29.94
N HIS A 586 -7.15 24.90 29.21
CA HIS A 586 -6.12 25.94 29.17
C HIS A 586 -6.67 27.23 28.51
N GLN A 587 -7.32 27.12 27.34
CA GLN A 587 -8.02 28.23 26.67
C GLN A 587 -9.11 28.85 27.55
N ALA A 588 -9.80 28.05 28.36
CA ALA A 588 -10.79 28.53 29.32
C ALA A 588 -10.19 29.13 30.62
N GLY A 589 -8.85 29.25 30.72
CA GLY A 589 -8.15 29.79 31.89
C GLY A 589 -8.22 28.92 33.14
N LYS A 590 -8.61 27.64 33.02
CA LYS A 590 -8.86 26.73 34.17
C LYS A 590 -7.59 26.02 34.64
N LEU A 591 -6.50 26.76 34.87
CA LEU A 591 -5.18 26.21 35.20
C LEU A 591 -5.15 25.34 36.49
N LYS A 592 -5.98 25.68 37.48
CA LYS A 592 -6.10 24.93 38.75
C LYS A 592 -7.02 23.70 38.66
N ARG A 593 -7.64 23.43 37.51
CA ARG A 593 -8.50 22.26 37.33
C ARG A 593 -7.64 21.00 37.25
N ARG A 594 -8.09 19.93 37.91
CA ARG A 594 -7.51 18.59 37.74
C ARG A 594 -8.23 17.85 36.63
N LEU A 595 -7.47 17.26 35.72
CA LEU A 595 -7.98 16.37 34.68
C LEU A 595 -7.52 14.95 34.95
N ARG A 596 -8.35 13.98 34.54
CA ARG A 596 -8.07 12.55 34.69
C ARG A 596 -7.38 12.00 33.45
N ASP A 597 -6.47 11.06 33.66
CA ASP A 597 -5.90 10.26 32.59
C ASP A 597 -6.97 9.39 31.89
N PRO A 598 -6.69 8.84 30.69
CA PRO A 598 -7.63 7.99 29.98
C PRO A 598 -8.06 6.73 30.76
N SER A 599 -7.18 6.20 31.62
CA SER A 599 -7.48 5.03 32.47
C SER A 599 -8.39 5.36 33.66
N GLY A 600 -8.50 6.63 34.02
CA GLY A 600 -9.33 7.14 35.12
C GLY A 600 -8.68 7.05 36.51
N GLY A 601 -7.47 6.49 36.62
CA GLY A 601 -6.80 6.24 37.89
C GLY A 601 -5.94 7.38 38.43
N ARG A 602 -5.44 8.28 37.57
CA ARG A 602 -4.52 9.36 37.97
C ARG A 602 -5.02 10.74 37.49
N THR A 603 -4.57 11.79 38.18
CA THR A 603 -4.95 13.18 37.83
C THR A 603 -3.76 14.13 37.92
N ALA A 604 -3.72 15.11 37.03
CA ALA A 604 -2.76 16.20 37.04
C ALA A 604 -3.47 17.56 36.87
N TYR A 605 -2.83 18.63 37.35
CA TYR A 605 -3.31 19.99 37.13
C TYR A 605 -3.03 20.45 35.70
N VAL A 606 -3.92 21.27 35.15
CA VAL A 606 -3.73 21.86 33.81
C VAL A 606 -2.44 22.70 33.75
N SER A 607 -2.09 23.40 34.83
CA SER A 607 -0.85 24.19 34.92
C SER A 607 0.45 23.39 34.77
N GLU A 608 0.41 22.07 35.01
CA GLU A 608 1.60 21.22 34.79
C GLU A 608 1.99 21.13 33.30
N PHE A 609 1.08 21.50 32.39
CA PHE A 609 1.27 21.44 30.95
C PHE A 609 1.57 22.80 30.31
N ASP A 610 1.78 23.85 31.11
CA ASP A 610 2.01 25.21 30.59
C ASP A 610 3.19 25.28 29.61
N ALA A 611 4.22 24.45 29.80
CA ALA A 611 5.38 24.39 28.89
C ALA A 611 4.99 24.05 27.45
N PHE A 612 3.91 23.29 27.23
CA PHE A 612 3.39 23.01 25.90
C PHE A 612 2.72 24.27 25.30
N PHE A 613 2.02 25.07 26.11
CA PHE A 613 1.22 26.18 25.59
C PHE A 613 1.95 27.53 25.49
N ARG A 614 3.20 27.64 25.97
CA ARG A 614 4.00 28.87 25.89
C ARG A 614 4.46 29.23 24.47
N GLU A 615 4.63 28.24 23.60
CA GLU A 615 5.13 28.40 22.22
C GLU A 615 4.02 28.19 21.16
N ASP A 616 2.75 28.40 21.52
CA ASP A 616 1.59 28.20 20.63
C ASP A 616 1.50 26.79 19.98
N LEU A 617 1.62 25.74 20.79
CA LEU A 617 1.06 24.41 20.43
C LEU A 617 -0.47 24.47 20.24
N GLY A 618 -1.13 25.53 20.71
CA GLY A 618 -2.59 25.71 20.63
C GLY A 618 -3.17 25.70 19.21
N ALA A 619 -2.34 25.86 18.18
CA ALA A 619 -2.75 25.73 16.78
C ALA A 619 -2.79 24.29 16.25
N LEU A 620 -2.49 23.26 17.07
CA LEU A 620 -2.75 21.86 16.72
C LEU A 620 -4.25 21.56 16.51
N ASP A 621 -5.14 22.46 16.92
CA ASP A 621 -6.59 22.34 16.75
C ASP A 621 -7.11 22.81 15.36
N GLY A 622 -6.22 23.15 14.43
CA GLY A 622 -6.59 23.60 13.08
C GLY A 622 -7.38 22.57 12.25
N ASP A 623 -7.26 21.27 12.56
CA ASP A 623 -8.04 20.19 11.96
C ASP A 623 -8.19 19.04 12.96
N GLY A 624 -9.40 18.86 13.47
CA GLY A 624 -9.69 18.10 14.68
C GLY A 624 -9.35 16.61 14.63
N ASP A 625 -8.83 16.14 15.77
CA ASP A 625 -8.73 14.74 16.18
C ASP A 625 -10.03 13.97 15.89
N GLY A 626 -10.04 13.12 14.84
CA GLY A 626 -10.76 11.84 14.77
C GLY A 626 -12.23 11.75 15.21
N LYS A 627 -12.92 12.86 15.38
CA LYS A 627 -14.35 12.96 15.60
C LYS A 627 -14.95 13.42 14.29
N GLN A 628 -16.04 12.78 13.86
CA GLN A 628 -16.99 13.45 12.97
C GLN A 628 -17.14 14.87 13.49
N VAL A 629 -16.78 15.84 12.64
CA VAL A 629 -16.84 17.27 12.94
C VAL A 629 -18.21 17.53 13.54
N SER A 630 -18.24 17.68 14.87
CA SER A 630 -19.46 18.00 15.58
C SER A 630 -19.71 19.47 15.29
N SER A 631 -20.55 19.69 14.27
CA SER A 631 -20.97 20.95 13.68
C SER A 631 -19.88 21.60 12.79
N PRO A 632 -20.11 21.72 11.47
CA PRO A 632 -19.28 22.60 10.65
C PRO A 632 -19.34 23.99 11.28
N VAL A 633 -18.23 24.72 11.32
CA VAL A 633 -18.29 26.18 11.45
C VAL A 633 -19.30 26.62 10.39
N PRO A 634 -20.44 27.22 10.73
CA PRO A 634 -21.46 27.53 9.74
C PRO A 634 -20.83 28.47 8.73
N VAL A 635 -20.65 27.97 7.51
CA VAL A 635 -20.10 28.73 6.40
C VAL A 635 -21.06 29.89 6.16
N SER A 636 -20.57 31.13 6.31
CA SER A 636 -21.40 32.32 6.09
C SER A 636 -21.97 32.27 4.67
N PRO A 637 -23.31 32.35 4.50
CA PRO A 637 -23.93 32.23 3.19
C PRO A 637 -23.38 33.30 2.24
N LEU A 638 -23.29 32.96 0.96
CA LEU A 638 -22.86 33.89 -0.10
C LEU A 638 -23.85 35.05 -0.21
N GLY A 639 -23.31 36.25 -0.47
CA GLY A 639 -24.10 37.43 -0.77
C GLY A 639 -24.82 37.32 -2.12
N PRO A 640 -25.76 38.22 -2.42
CA PRO A 640 -26.55 38.19 -3.65
C PRO A 640 -25.71 38.33 -4.94
N ASP A 641 -24.51 38.91 -4.84
CA ASP A 641 -23.58 39.12 -5.96
C ASP A 641 -22.36 38.17 -5.93
N GLU A 642 -22.38 37.16 -5.04
CA GLU A 642 -21.27 36.21 -4.86
C GLU A 642 -21.66 34.79 -5.30
N ASP A 643 -20.87 34.18 -6.17
CA ASP A 643 -21.09 32.80 -6.66
C ASP A 643 -20.22 31.78 -5.90
N THR A 644 -19.04 32.22 -5.43
CA THR A 644 -18.05 31.38 -4.72
C THR A 644 -17.45 32.10 -3.53
N HIS A 645 -17.01 31.32 -2.53
CA HIS A 645 -16.36 31.85 -1.34
C HIS A 645 -14.91 32.21 -1.62
N VAL A 646 -14.24 31.39 -2.43
CA VAL A 646 -12.80 31.50 -2.69
C VAL A 646 -12.55 31.38 -4.19
N PHE A 647 -11.73 32.26 -4.73
CA PHE A 647 -11.11 32.12 -6.05
C PHE A 647 -9.63 31.81 -5.84
N ILE A 648 -9.11 30.72 -6.42
CA ILE A 648 -7.69 30.35 -6.29
C ILE A 648 -6.96 30.69 -7.58
N SER A 649 -6.07 31.69 -7.51
CA SER A 649 -5.18 32.09 -8.59
C SER A 649 -3.82 31.41 -8.45
N HIS A 650 -3.36 30.81 -9.54
CA HIS A 650 -2.10 30.07 -9.59
C HIS A 650 -1.56 30.00 -11.03
N VAL A 651 -0.28 29.68 -11.19
CA VAL A 651 0.27 29.27 -12.49
C VAL A 651 0.13 27.76 -12.61
N GLN A 652 -0.59 27.28 -13.62
CA GLN A 652 -0.90 25.86 -13.78
C GLN A 652 0.36 24.97 -13.79
N ALA A 653 1.42 25.41 -14.47
CA ALA A 653 2.66 24.63 -14.61
C ALA A 653 3.46 24.48 -13.30
N THR A 654 3.26 25.35 -12.31
CA THR A 654 4.08 25.40 -11.09
C THR A 654 3.27 25.26 -9.80
N GLY A 655 2.00 25.62 -9.81
CA GLY A 655 1.12 25.62 -8.64
C GLY A 655 -0.15 24.80 -8.77
N GLY A 656 -0.32 24.02 -9.84
CA GLY A 656 -1.54 23.23 -10.10
C GLY A 656 -1.88 22.28 -8.95
N ASP A 657 -0.94 21.40 -8.59
CA ASP A 657 -1.15 20.36 -7.56
C ASP A 657 -1.43 20.94 -6.17
N LEU A 658 -0.69 21.99 -5.78
CA LEU A 658 -0.88 22.69 -4.52
C LEU A 658 -2.28 23.35 -4.47
N SER A 659 -2.69 23.97 -5.57
CA SER A 659 -3.98 24.64 -5.67
C SER A 659 -5.13 23.64 -5.66
N ASP A 660 -4.96 22.46 -6.25
CA ASP A 660 -5.96 21.39 -6.24
C ASP A 660 -6.11 20.77 -4.84
N ALA A 661 -5.00 20.54 -4.13
CA ALA A 661 -5.00 20.11 -2.74
C ALA A 661 -5.67 21.15 -1.82
N LEU A 662 -5.38 22.43 -2.03
CA LEU A 662 -6.01 23.54 -1.30
C LEU A 662 -7.52 23.61 -1.57
N ARG A 663 -7.94 23.49 -2.83
CA ARG A 663 -9.36 23.40 -3.22
C ARG A 663 -10.05 22.29 -2.46
N CYS A 664 -9.53 21.06 -2.51
CA CYS A 664 -10.12 19.91 -1.84
C CYS A 664 -10.30 20.15 -0.34
N LYS A 665 -9.30 20.75 0.33
CA LYS A 665 -9.36 21.08 1.76
C LYS A 665 -10.45 22.13 2.08
N LEU A 666 -10.62 23.13 1.21
CA LEU A 666 -11.63 24.18 1.40
C LEU A 666 -13.05 23.65 1.13
N GLU A 667 -13.24 22.85 0.08
CA GLU A 667 -14.52 22.22 -0.25
C GLU A 667 -14.97 21.23 0.82
N ASN A 668 -14.05 20.44 1.37
CA ASN A 668 -14.32 19.54 2.50
C ASN A 668 -14.80 20.29 3.77
N ARG A 669 -14.52 21.59 3.87
CA ARG A 669 -15.03 22.47 4.94
C ARG A 669 -16.32 23.19 4.56
N GLY A 670 -16.93 22.86 3.43
CA GLY A 670 -18.21 23.39 2.96
C GLY A 670 -18.10 24.72 2.19
N LEU A 671 -16.90 25.16 1.83
CA LEU A 671 -16.69 26.36 1.01
C LEU A 671 -16.85 26.02 -0.48
N LYS A 672 -17.64 26.82 -1.19
CA LYS A 672 -17.62 26.82 -2.67
C LYS A 672 -16.34 27.50 -3.18
N VAL A 673 -15.52 26.77 -3.92
CA VAL A 673 -14.26 27.25 -4.48
C VAL A 673 -14.38 27.36 -6.00
N TRP A 674 -13.89 28.44 -6.57
CA TRP A 674 -13.72 28.57 -8.01
C TRP A 674 -12.31 28.09 -8.40
N PHE A 675 -12.25 27.16 -9.34
CA PHE A 675 -11.01 26.52 -9.79
C PHE A 675 -11.08 26.27 -11.31
N ASP A 676 -10.04 26.69 -12.04
CA ASP A 676 -10.01 26.69 -13.51
C ASP A 676 -10.13 25.29 -14.14
N GLN A 677 -9.58 24.25 -13.49
CA GLN A 677 -9.59 22.90 -14.07
C GLN A 677 -10.97 22.22 -14.07
N ALA A 678 -11.95 22.77 -13.35
CA ALA A 678 -13.29 22.20 -13.24
C ALA A 678 -14.26 22.64 -14.35
N HIS A 679 -13.87 23.55 -15.24
CA HIS A 679 -14.74 24.07 -16.30
C HIS A 679 -14.35 23.45 -17.65
N GLU A 680 -15.26 22.66 -18.23
CA GLU A 680 -15.12 22.01 -19.53
C GLU A 680 -14.92 23.03 -20.67
N GLY A 681 -13.70 23.14 -21.21
CA GLY A 681 -13.39 23.85 -22.45
C GLY A 681 -12.85 25.28 -22.29
N ASN A 682 -11.98 25.70 -23.23
CA ASN A 682 -11.28 27.00 -23.30
C ASN A 682 -12.01 28.16 -22.60
N LEU A 683 -11.67 28.42 -21.34
CA LEU A 683 -12.14 29.57 -20.59
C LEU A 683 -11.72 30.86 -21.30
N ASN A 684 -12.69 31.73 -21.61
CA ASN A 684 -12.41 33.07 -22.10
C ASN A 684 -12.01 33.98 -20.92
N ARG A 685 -10.96 34.79 -21.07
CA ARG A 685 -10.45 35.78 -20.10
C ARG A 685 -11.55 36.62 -19.44
N ALA A 686 -12.62 36.94 -20.17
CA ALA A 686 -13.76 37.68 -19.62
C ALA A 686 -14.54 36.91 -18.52
N ALA A 687 -14.70 35.59 -18.67
CA ALA A 687 -15.40 34.75 -17.71
C ALA A 687 -14.58 34.57 -16.42
N MET A 688 -13.27 34.38 -16.56
CA MET A 688 -12.33 34.31 -15.44
C MET A 688 -12.34 35.59 -14.59
N LEU A 689 -12.25 36.77 -15.24
CA LEU A 689 -12.34 38.05 -14.53
C LEU A 689 -13.72 38.29 -13.89
N ALA A 690 -14.80 37.78 -14.50
CA ALA A 690 -16.13 37.83 -13.87
C ALA A 690 -16.19 36.95 -12.61
N ALA A 691 -15.57 35.77 -12.64
CA ALA A 691 -15.48 34.89 -11.47
C ALA A 691 -14.67 35.54 -10.32
N VAL A 692 -13.56 36.23 -10.62
CA VAL A 692 -12.83 37.02 -9.61
C VAL A 692 -13.75 38.06 -8.93
N ARG A 693 -14.56 38.78 -9.72
CA ARG A 693 -15.50 39.79 -9.17
C ARG A 693 -16.60 39.17 -8.32
N ARG A 694 -17.02 37.94 -8.63
CA ARG A 694 -18.07 37.21 -7.92
C ARG A 694 -17.56 36.32 -6.78
N ALA A 695 -16.26 36.23 -6.59
CA ALA A 695 -15.68 35.55 -5.44
C ALA A 695 -15.64 36.47 -4.22
N ARG A 696 -15.90 35.93 -3.03
CA ARG A 696 -15.77 36.68 -1.77
C ARG A 696 -14.30 37.00 -1.45
N THR A 697 -13.42 36.01 -1.59
CA THR A 697 -12.00 36.10 -1.25
C THR A 697 -11.14 35.64 -2.41
N TYR A 698 -10.05 36.37 -2.67
CA TYR A 698 -9.06 36.02 -3.67
C TYR A 698 -7.85 35.40 -2.99
N VAL A 699 -7.50 34.17 -3.36
CA VAL A 699 -6.33 33.46 -2.85
C VAL A 699 -5.26 33.46 -3.93
N LEU A 700 -4.08 33.98 -3.61
CA LEU A 700 -2.93 34.01 -4.50
C LEU A 700 -1.93 32.94 -4.06
N VAL A 701 -1.77 31.90 -4.86
CA VAL A 701 -0.79 30.83 -4.59
C VAL A 701 0.58 31.25 -5.11
N LEU A 702 1.53 31.42 -4.20
CA LEU A 702 2.88 31.91 -4.50
C LEU A 702 3.77 30.73 -4.89
N THR A 703 4.13 30.71 -6.18
CA THR A 703 5.08 29.78 -6.77
C THR A 703 6.10 30.53 -7.62
N LYS A 704 7.27 29.95 -7.85
CA LYS A 704 8.31 30.48 -8.72
C LYS A 704 7.73 30.93 -10.06
N GLY A 705 8.02 32.18 -10.43
CA GLY A 705 7.51 32.80 -11.67
C GLY A 705 6.02 33.18 -11.67
N ILE A 706 5.33 33.19 -10.52
CA ILE A 706 3.90 33.56 -10.40
C ILE A 706 3.59 34.90 -11.10
N PHE A 707 4.42 35.91 -10.88
CA PHE A 707 4.28 37.24 -11.47
C PHE A 707 4.82 37.35 -12.91
N ALA A 708 5.27 36.27 -13.53
CA ALA A 708 5.56 36.25 -14.97
C ALA A 708 4.29 36.00 -15.81
N SER A 709 3.24 35.40 -15.21
CA SER A 709 1.98 35.11 -15.89
C SER A 709 1.12 36.37 -16.04
N GLU A 710 0.80 36.72 -17.29
CA GLU A 710 -0.12 37.84 -17.58
C GLU A 710 -1.55 37.56 -17.10
N ALA A 711 -2.00 36.30 -17.11
CA ALA A 711 -3.32 35.92 -16.61
C ALA A 711 -3.45 36.21 -15.11
N VAL A 712 -2.45 35.80 -14.32
CA VAL A 712 -2.41 36.07 -12.87
C VAL A 712 -2.35 37.57 -12.59
N LYS A 713 -1.60 38.35 -13.38
CA LYS A 713 -1.58 39.82 -13.24
C LYS A 713 -2.93 40.45 -13.50
N ASP A 714 -3.67 39.96 -14.49
CA ASP A 714 -5.00 40.45 -14.82
C ASP A 714 -6.02 40.11 -13.72
N GLU A 715 -6.00 38.87 -13.25
CA GLU A 715 -6.83 38.39 -12.13
C GLU A 715 -6.55 39.23 -10.87
N LEU A 716 -5.27 39.41 -10.54
CA LEU A 716 -4.85 40.17 -9.37
C LEU A 716 -5.26 41.64 -9.49
N ARG A 717 -5.09 42.27 -10.66
CA ARG A 717 -5.55 43.64 -10.91
C ARG A 717 -7.06 43.75 -10.76
N CYS A 718 -7.81 42.79 -11.29
CA CYS A 718 -9.26 42.74 -11.13
C CYS A 718 -9.68 42.57 -9.67
N ALA A 719 -8.95 41.77 -8.88
CA ALA A 719 -9.18 41.61 -7.45
C ALA A 719 -8.94 42.92 -6.68
N PHE A 720 -7.89 43.68 -7.02
CA PHE A 720 -7.64 45.01 -6.47
C PHE A 720 -8.73 46.01 -6.85
N GLU A 721 -9.11 46.08 -8.13
CA GLU A 721 -10.17 46.97 -8.61
C GLU A 721 -11.52 46.66 -7.97
N ALA A 722 -11.81 45.38 -7.73
CA ALA A 722 -13.02 44.91 -7.05
C ALA A 722 -12.90 44.91 -5.51
N ASN A 723 -11.79 45.43 -4.96
CA ASN A 723 -11.50 45.55 -3.54
C ASN A 723 -11.68 44.24 -2.76
N LYS A 724 -11.24 43.12 -3.36
CA LYS A 724 -11.34 41.79 -2.78
C LYS A 724 -10.25 41.59 -1.70
N PRO A 725 -10.56 40.92 -0.58
CA PRO A 725 -9.54 40.42 0.33
C PRO A 725 -8.60 39.47 -0.42
N ILE A 726 -7.30 39.78 -0.42
CA ILE A 726 -6.25 38.98 -1.05
C ILE A 726 -5.52 38.20 0.05
N VAL A 727 -5.48 36.88 -0.08
CA VAL A 727 -4.78 35.98 0.83
C VAL A 727 -3.62 35.33 0.08
N PRO A 728 -2.37 35.76 0.31
CA PRO A 728 -1.21 35.06 -0.24
C PRO A 728 -1.02 33.73 0.50
N VAL A 729 -0.82 32.65 -0.27
CA VAL A 729 -0.52 31.31 0.24
C VAL A 729 0.82 30.89 -0.33
N HIS A 730 1.79 30.64 0.54
CA HIS A 730 3.14 30.25 0.17
C HIS A 730 3.35 28.74 0.37
N GLU A 731 4.06 28.13 -0.57
CA GLU A 731 4.52 26.75 -0.47
C GLU A 731 5.67 26.64 0.52
N ASN A 732 5.54 25.74 1.50
CA ASN A 732 6.58 25.50 2.50
C ASN A 732 7.56 24.39 2.07
N GLU A 733 7.25 23.63 1.01
CA GLU A 733 8.14 22.61 0.45
C GLU A 733 9.23 23.22 -0.44
N THR A 734 10.41 23.45 0.15
CA THR A 734 11.57 24.11 -0.50
C THR A 734 12.17 23.33 -1.68
N HIS A 735 11.93 22.02 -1.75
CA HIS A 735 12.45 21.12 -2.78
C HIS A 735 11.59 21.07 -4.06
N ARG A 736 10.39 21.66 -4.05
CA ARG A 736 9.60 21.76 -5.28
C ARG A 736 10.31 22.66 -6.28
N LEU A 737 10.34 22.24 -7.55
CA LEU A 737 10.80 23.08 -8.67
C LEU A 737 10.07 24.44 -8.74
N SER A 738 8.86 24.50 -8.18
CA SER A 738 8.03 25.69 -8.09
C SER A 738 8.23 26.52 -6.81
N TYR A 739 9.16 26.15 -5.93
CA TYR A 739 9.48 26.95 -4.76
C TYR A 739 10.31 28.19 -5.13
N ALA A 740 10.00 29.31 -4.47
CA ALA A 740 10.80 30.52 -4.48
C ALA A 740 10.70 31.21 -3.11
N THR A 741 11.73 32.00 -2.77
CA THR A 741 11.80 32.72 -1.50
C THR A 741 10.91 33.95 -1.51
N PHE A 742 10.48 34.43 -0.32
CA PHE A 742 9.74 35.70 -0.21
C PHE A 742 10.51 36.88 -0.83
N SER A 743 11.83 36.92 -0.69
CA SER A 743 12.68 37.94 -1.32
C SER A 743 12.55 37.95 -2.84
N GLU A 744 12.44 36.77 -3.46
CA GLU A 744 12.25 36.64 -4.91
C GLU A 744 10.85 37.08 -5.35
N TYR A 745 9.81 36.75 -4.57
CA TYR A 745 8.46 37.25 -4.84
C TYR A 745 8.41 38.76 -4.74
N ILE A 746 8.97 39.36 -3.68
CA ILE A 746 9.00 40.81 -3.49
C ILE A 746 9.75 41.49 -4.64
N ALA A 747 10.90 40.93 -5.05
CA ALA A 747 11.69 41.48 -6.16
C ALA A 747 10.96 41.42 -7.51
N THR A 748 10.12 40.42 -7.72
CA THR A 748 9.36 40.21 -8.98
C THR A 748 7.92 40.72 -8.92
N THR A 749 7.48 41.24 -7.77
CA THR A 749 6.11 41.73 -7.57
C THR A 749 5.86 42.97 -8.43
N PRO A 750 4.77 43.00 -9.21
CA PRO A 750 4.37 44.19 -9.96
C PRO A 750 4.16 45.40 -9.04
N SER A 751 4.55 46.58 -9.50
CA SER A 751 4.49 47.82 -8.71
C SER A 751 3.09 48.18 -8.19
N PHE A 752 2.03 47.73 -8.87
CA PHE A 752 0.65 47.98 -8.44
C PHE A 752 0.19 47.11 -7.26
N CYS A 753 0.93 46.06 -6.91
CA CYS A 753 0.58 45.11 -5.85
C CYS A 753 1.71 44.86 -4.84
N SER A 754 2.71 45.76 -4.78
CA SER A 754 3.81 45.68 -3.82
C SER A 754 3.34 45.69 -2.35
N GLY A 755 2.18 46.27 -2.08
CA GLY A 755 1.57 46.29 -0.75
C GLY A 755 0.99 44.96 -0.24
N ILE A 756 1.02 43.88 -1.02
CA ILE A 756 0.61 42.54 -0.54
C ILE A 756 1.59 41.99 0.51
N PHE A 757 2.87 42.38 0.40
CA PHE A 757 3.97 41.85 1.23
C PHE A 757 4.46 42.85 2.30
N LEU A 758 3.75 43.97 2.48
CA LEU A 758 3.96 44.98 3.53
C LEU A 758 2.99 44.72 4.68
#